data_AF-A0AAE7E1A4-F1
#
_entry.id   AF-A0AAE7E1A4-F1
#
_cell.length_a   1.000
_cell.length_b   1.000
_cell.length_c   1.000
_cell.angle_alpha   90.00
_cell.angle_beta   90.00
_cell.angle_gamma   90.00
#
_symmetry.space_group_name_H-M   'P 1'
#
loop_
_entity.id
_entity.type
_entity.pdbx_description
1 polymer ?
#
loop_
_entity_poly.entity_id
_entity_poly.type
_entity_poly.pdbx_seq_one_letter_code
_entity_poly.pdbx_strand_id
1 'polypeptide(L)'
;MSNINLEIKQNIATLTFDLKDEKINKLSFEILKEFDEKLNQIKEDSSIKALVIDSAKKDIFIAGADIKEIEKLKDEKEVYDSLIEVHEIFNKLENLQIPTIAYINGACMGGGLELALACKYRVCSTNPKTKIAFPEIKLGIFPGFAGTIRAPKVVGLVNALDLILSGKTIDAKKAYKIKLADMIFDNAQKEFMLDDFIKKAIYGTVKNRITFNPLNYAPLNEIVFKKALKNLESKVHKDFKAPYVALDVIKATLHKELEDAIKIEAKEFSKLAVTKESKNMIKLFFLFEKLNKNYEKSSNPISNAVVLGNGVMGKGIIYLFSKYLKDVRIKLRDLSQAHEILKDVAKIYDYSIKSKSMTKNQLDFKLNKISYTDKFIGFKNFDFVIEAIIEDEKTKKATYKELENVIGENTIIATNTSSISIEKLSDEIKNKENFLGVHFFNPVNLMPLVEIIPTKHTSKQSINKVCEMLINSGKTPIIVGDCAGFIVNRILLPYLNEAAFILEQGSKIERIDSIIKDFGMPMGPFTLADTVGIDIGYKVANILNEAYGDRMPIASIIEKMYEKNLLGVKTKEGFYEYTGRDKYPNSHVTSMLENNGKIFNDEEILERCLYIMINEASRCLEENIVTEASVIDFAMITGTGFPAYKGGLLSYANEIGLKNILESLRKFEKEYGERFKPSNLLVKLVEEYEDFETGESLWKH
;
A
#
# COMPACT_ATOMS: atom_id res chain seq x y z
N MET A 1 -1.63 -11.27 35.53
CA MET A 1 -3.09 -11.10 35.29
C MET A 1 -3.39 -11.75 33.94
N SER A 2 -4.49 -12.48 33.80
CA SER A 2 -4.83 -13.23 32.55
C SER A 2 -5.14 -12.27 31.39
N ASN A 3 -4.63 -12.55 30.18
CA ASN A 3 -5.05 -11.91 28.93
C ASN A 3 -6.25 -12.62 28.29
N ILE A 4 -6.55 -13.84 28.75
CA ILE A 4 -7.68 -14.65 28.31
C ILE A 4 -8.53 -15.00 29.53
N ASN A 5 -9.75 -14.48 29.55
CA ASN A 5 -10.70 -14.77 30.63
C ASN A 5 -11.58 -15.96 30.24
N LEU A 6 -11.61 -16.98 31.10
CA LEU A 6 -12.52 -18.12 30.99
C LEU A 6 -13.71 -17.91 31.93
N GLU A 7 -14.92 -17.87 31.38
CA GLU A 7 -16.17 -17.83 32.13
C GLU A 7 -17.04 -19.04 31.77
N ILE A 8 -17.59 -19.74 32.76
CA ILE A 8 -18.50 -20.87 32.55
C ILE A 8 -19.88 -20.51 33.09
N LYS A 9 -20.88 -20.47 32.20
CA LYS A 9 -22.29 -20.17 32.54
C LYS A 9 -23.20 -21.17 31.84
N GLN A 10 -24.12 -21.80 32.59
CA GLN A 10 -25.09 -22.76 32.05
C GLN A 10 -24.45 -23.81 31.12
N ASN A 11 -23.32 -24.37 31.56
CA ASN A 11 -22.55 -25.39 30.82
C ASN A 11 -21.93 -24.89 29.50
N ILE A 12 -21.87 -23.59 29.27
CA ILE A 12 -21.19 -22.97 28.14
C ILE A 12 -19.94 -22.29 28.68
N ALA A 13 -18.78 -22.65 28.14
CA ALA A 13 -17.52 -21.97 28.39
C ALA A 13 -17.32 -20.84 27.39
N THR A 14 -16.97 -19.65 27.85
CA THR A 14 -16.62 -18.50 27.02
C THR A 14 -15.18 -18.11 27.30
N LEU A 15 -14.31 -18.23 26.30
CA LEU A 15 -12.95 -17.69 26.30
C LEU A 15 -12.96 -16.30 25.65
N THR A 16 -12.72 -15.28 26.47
CA THR A 16 -12.69 -13.89 26.01
C THR A 16 -11.26 -13.39 25.95
N PHE A 17 -10.79 -13.07 24.74
CA PHE A 17 -9.50 -12.40 24.54
C PHE A 17 -9.60 -10.92 24.92
N ASP A 18 -8.75 -10.48 25.84
CA ASP A 18 -8.61 -9.10 26.29
C ASP A 18 -7.17 -8.81 26.71
N LEU A 19 -6.27 -8.69 25.74
CA LEU A 19 -4.86 -8.38 26.01
C LEU A 19 -4.76 -7.07 26.79
N LYS A 20 -4.20 -7.13 28.00
CA LYS A 20 -4.08 -5.94 28.86
C LYS A 20 -3.08 -4.95 28.26
N ASP A 21 -3.35 -3.67 28.46
CA ASP A 21 -2.54 -2.55 27.96
C ASP A 21 -2.38 -2.44 26.42
N GLU A 22 -2.97 -3.37 25.67
CA GLU A 22 -2.99 -3.38 24.22
C GLU A 22 -4.34 -2.91 23.66
N LYS A 23 -4.29 -2.15 22.57
CA LYS A 23 -5.49 -1.67 21.86
C LYS A 23 -6.16 -2.78 21.04
N ILE A 24 -5.41 -3.82 20.70
CA ILE A 24 -5.81 -4.90 19.81
C ILE A 24 -5.47 -6.25 20.43
N ASN A 25 -6.25 -7.29 20.12
CA ASN A 25 -5.87 -8.66 20.42
C ASN A 25 -4.96 -9.19 19.31
N LYS A 26 -3.88 -9.87 19.68
CA LYS A 26 -2.90 -10.51 18.80
C LYS A 26 -2.46 -11.83 19.42
N LEU A 27 -2.01 -12.76 18.58
CA LEU A 27 -1.51 -14.07 18.99
C LEU A 27 0.02 -14.01 19.08
N SER A 28 0.53 -13.67 20.26
CA SER A 28 1.94 -13.92 20.60
C SER A 28 2.12 -15.32 21.15
N PHE A 29 3.36 -15.81 21.22
CA PHE A 29 3.65 -17.12 21.83
C PHE A 29 3.19 -17.21 23.29
N GLU A 30 3.30 -16.12 24.06
CA GLU A 30 2.79 -16.06 25.44
C GLU A 30 1.27 -16.26 25.50
N ILE A 31 0.52 -15.57 24.65
CA ILE A 31 -0.94 -15.66 24.57
C ILE A 31 -1.39 -17.05 24.14
N LEU A 32 -0.63 -17.69 23.23
CA LEU A 32 -0.91 -19.06 22.80
C LEU A 32 -0.69 -20.08 23.92
N LYS A 33 0.33 -19.91 24.76
CA LYS A 33 0.54 -20.75 25.96
C LYS A 33 -0.61 -20.59 26.96
N GLU A 34 -1.01 -19.35 27.24
CA GLU A 34 -2.18 -19.09 28.10
C GLU A 34 -3.45 -19.72 27.52
N PHE A 35 -3.64 -19.63 26.20
CA PHE A 35 -4.76 -20.27 25.52
C PHE A 35 -4.75 -21.79 25.68
N ASP A 36 -3.57 -22.42 25.57
CA ASP A 36 -3.42 -23.86 25.77
C ASP A 36 -3.80 -24.32 27.18
N GLU A 37 -3.39 -23.57 28.21
CA GLU A 37 -3.77 -23.82 29.60
C GLU A 37 -5.30 -23.78 29.79
N LYS A 38 -5.97 -22.81 29.17
CA LYS A 38 -7.44 -22.73 29.23
C LYS A 38 -8.11 -23.88 28.48
N LEU A 39 -7.56 -24.32 27.35
CA LEU A 39 -8.06 -25.48 26.63
C LEU A 39 -7.93 -26.77 27.46
N ASN A 40 -6.85 -26.91 28.24
CA ASN A 40 -6.70 -28.04 29.17
C ASN A 40 -7.80 -28.02 30.25
N GLN A 41 -8.06 -26.85 30.85
CA GLN A 41 -9.15 -26.70 31.84
C GLN A 41 -10.52 -27.07 31.25
N ILE A 42 -10.81 -26.62 30.02
CA ILE A 42 -12.08 -26.94 29.34
C ILE A 42 -12.18 -28.43 29.02
N LYS A 43 -11.08 -29.06 28.61
CA LYS A 43 -11.04 -30.49 28.27
C LYS A 43 -11.28 -31.38 29.50
N GLU A 44 -10.82 -30.95 30.67
CA GLU A 44 -10.99 -31.69 31.93
C GLU A 44 -12.41 -31.56 32.53
N ASP A 45 -13.14 -30.48 32.21
CA ASP A 45 -14.49 -30.24 32.73
C ASP A 45 -15.60 -30.81 31.81
N SER A 46 -16.05 -32.02 32.12
CA SER A 46 -17.14 -32.71 31.42
C SER A 46 -18.53 -32.04 31.52
N SER A 47 -18.70 -31.06 32.42
CA SER A 47 -19.94 -30.31 32.55
C SER A 47 -20.16 -29.37 31.36
N ILE A 48 -19.07 -28.91 30.72
CA ILE A 48 -19.10 -28.02 29.58
C ILE A 48 -19.68 -28.75 28.35
N LYS A 49 -20.61 -28.09 27.66
CA LYS A 49 -21.31 -28.60 26.46
C LYS A 49 -21.02 -27.79 25.21
N ALA A 50 -20.43 -26.60 25.33
CA ALA A 50 -19.98 -25.80 24.19
C ALA A 50 -18.87 -24.83 24.63
N LEU A 51 -18.01 -24.45 23.67
CA LEU A 51 -17.00 -23.41 23.83
C LEU A 51 -17.28 -22.26 22.88
N VAL A 52 -17.34 -21.04 23.39
CA VAL A 52 -17.39 -19.80 22.62
C VAL A 52 -16.05 -19.08 22.76
N ILE A 53 -15.47 -18.65 21.64
CA ILE A 53 -14.32 -17.75 21.60
C ILE A 53 -14.82 -16.36 21.22
N ASP A 54 -14.57 -15.39 22.09
CA ASP A 54 -15.04 -14.01 21.99
C ASP A 54 -13.88 -13.03 22.24
N SER A 55 -14.13 -11.75 22.00
CA SER A 55 -13.19 -10.65 22.22
C SER A 55 -13.86 -9.53 23.01
N ALA A 56 -13.17 -9.05 24.07
CA ALA A 56 -13.58 -7.86 24.79
C ALA A 56 -13.20 -6.56 24.05
N LYS A 57 -12.29 -6.63 23.07
CA LYS A 57 -11.87 -5.45 22.31
C LYS A 57 -12.98 -5.02 21.35
N LYS A 58 -13.34 -3.75 21.41
CA LYS A 58 -14.33 -3.17 20.50
C LYS A 58 -13.83 -3.23 19.06
N ASP A 59 -14.68 -3.70 18.15
CA ASP A 59 -14.42 -3.78 16.70
C ASP A 59 -13.21 -4.64 16.28
N ILE A 60 -12.66 -5.45 17.19
CA ILE A 60 -11.50 -6.33 16.94
C ILE A 60 -11.78 -7.70 17.56
N PHE A 61 -11.71 -8.74 16.74
CA PHE A 61 -11.67 -10.11 17.25
C PHE A 61 -10.22 -10.46 17.62
N ILE A 62 -9.39 -10.72 16.61
CA ILE A 62 -7.95 -10.99 16.72
C ILE A 62 -7.29 -10.45 15.43
N ALA A 63 -6.28 -9.60 15.57
CA ALA A 63 -5.62 -8.89 14.48
C ALA A 63 -4.52 -9.70 13.76
N GLY A 64 -4.25 -10.93 14.22
CA GLY A 64 -3.23 -11.83 13.66
C GLY A 64 -2.20 -12.24 14.69
N ALA A 65 -1.14 -12.91 14.21
CA ALA A 65 0.05 -13.18 15.01
C ALA A 65 0.80 -11.87 15.34
N ASP A 66 1.62 -11.88 16.39
CA ASP A 66 2.45 -10.72 16.71
C ASP A 66 3.58 -10.57 15.67
N ILE A 67 3.43 -9.59 14.79
CA ILE A 67 4.40 -9.30 13.71
C ILE A 67 5.78 -8.95 14.29
N LYS A 68 5.86 -8.37 15.50
CA LYS A 68 7.15 -8.07 16.15
C LYS A 68 7.89 -9.32 16.58
N GLU A 69 7.18 -10.40 16.90
CA GLU A 69 7.81 -11.69 17.18
C GLU A 69 8.35 -12.30 15.89
N ILE A 70 7.56 -12.27 14.81
CA ILE A 70 7.98 -12.75 13.48
C ILE A 70 9.22 -11.99 12.97
N GLU A 71 9.27 -10.67 13.18
CA GLU A 71 10.42 -9.84 12.79
C GLU A 71 11.73 -10.35 13.43
N LYS A 72 11.68 -10.77 14.70
CA LYS A 72 12.84 -11.21 15.49
C LYS A 72 13.32 -12.63 15.13
N LEU A 73 12.50 -13.43 14.46
CA LEU A 73 12.87 -14.80 14.08
C LEU A 73 14.03 -14.79 13.07
N LYS A 74 15.12 -15.48 13.39
CA LYS A 74 16.32 -15.53 12.53
C LYS A 74 16.75 -16.95 12.18
N ASP A 75 16.36 -17.93 12.99
CA ASP A 75 16.72 -19.33 12.81
C ASP A 75 15.54 -20.13 12.26
N GLU A 76 15.70 -20.75 11.09
CA GLU A 76 14.65 -21.52 10.42
C GLU A 76 14.13 -22.66 11.30
N LYS A 77 15.02 -23.35 12.02
CA LYS A 77 14.64 -24.50 12.84
C LYS A 77 13.82 -24.06 14.06
N GLU A 78 14.22 -22.99 14.73
CA GLU A 78 13.45 -22.40 15.83
C GLU A 78 12.04 -21.98 15.37
N VAL A 79 11.92 -21.38 14.18
CA VAL A 79 10.60 -21.06 13.60
C VAL A 79 9.78 -22.32 13.38
N TYR A 80 10.38 -23.36 12.78
CA TYR A 80 9.69 -24.62 12.53
C TYR A 80 9.19 -25.27 13.82
N ASP A 81 10.06 -25.44 14.81
CA ASP A 81 9.73 -26.08 16.09
C ASP A 81 8.62 -25.31 16.81
N SER A 82 8.70 -23.98 16.82
CA SER A 82 7.66 -23.10 17.40
C SER A 82 6.31 -23.25 16.69
N LEU A 83 6.29 -23.38 15.36
CA LEU A 83 5.04 -23.60 14.62
C LEU A 83 4.42 -24.95 14.98
N ILE A 84 5.22 -26.00 15.11
CA ILE A 84 4.71 -27.32 15.52
C ILE A 84 4.01 -27.23 16.88
N GLU A 85 4.61 -26.55 17.88
CA GLU A 85 3.96 -26.31 19.18
C GLU A 85 2.62 -25.57 19.03
N VAL A 86 2.57 -24.51 18.21
CA VAL A 86 1.32 -23.76 17.97
C VAL A 86 0.25 -24.65 17.31
N HIS A 87 0.64 -25.51 16.38
CA HIS A 87 -0.27 -26.45 15.73
C HIS A 87 -0.85 -27.47 16.72
N GLU A 88 -0.09 -27.94 17.70
CA GLU A 88 -0.61 -28.82 18.75
C GLU A 88 -1.76 -28.16 19.54
N ILE A 89 -1.63 -26.87 19.85
CA ILE A 89 -2.67 -26.08 20.53
C ILE A 89 -3.93 -25.98 19.67
N PHE A 90 -3.79 -25.68 18.37
CA PHE A 90 -4.92 -25.55 17.46
C PHE A 90 -5.59 -26.90 17.19
N ASN A 91 -4.82 -27.98 17.11
CA ASN A 91 -5.34 -29.34 16.99
C ASN A 91 -6.08 -29.76 18.26
N LYS A 92 -5.66 -29.30 19.44
CA LYS A 92 -6.40 -29.51 20.70
C LYS A 92 -7.78 -28.87 20.64
N LEU A 93 -7.87 -27.62 20.16
CA LEU A 93 -9.14 -26.92 19.95
C LEU A 93 -10.05 -27.65 18.93
N GLU A 94 -9.49 -28.06 17.79
CA GLU A 94 -10.22 -28.72 16.71
C GLU A 94 -10.78 -30.10 17.13
N ASN A 95 -10.05 -30.81 18.00
CA ASN A 95 -10.43 -32.15 18.48
C ASN A 95 -11.29 -32.17 19.75
N LEU A 96 -11.73 -31.02 20.27
CA LEU A 96 -12.66 -30.98 21.39
C LEU A 96 -13.97 -31.69 21.02
N GLN A 97 -14.45 -32.55 21.93
CA GLN A 97 -15.70 -33.33 21.75
C GLN A 97 -16.97 -32.51 22.03
N ILE A 98 -16.85 -31.18 22.06
CA ILE A 98 -17.92 -30.21 22.23
C ILE A 98 -17.88 -29.22 21.04
N PRO A 99 -19.03 -28.66 20.60
CA PRO A 99 -19.04 -27.61 19.59
C PRO A 99 -18.23 -26.38 20.04
N THR A 100 -17.34 -25.92 19.16
CA THR A 100 -16.55 -24.70 19.32
C THR A 100 -17.05 -23.61 18.36
N ILE A 101 -17.30 -22.40 18.86
CA ILE A 101 -17.87 -21.27 18.12
C ILE A 101 -16.92 -20.07 18.22
N ALA A 102 -16.41 -19.57 17.10
CA ALA A 102 -15.73 -18.28 17.04
C ALA A 102 -16.75 -17.17 16.76
N TYR A 103 -16.97 -16.27 17.70
CA TYR A 103 -17.81 -15.08 17.50
C TYR A 103 -16.95 -13.88 17.08
N ILE A 104 -17.05 -13.53 15.79
CA ILE A 104 -16.23 -12.51 15.14
C ILE A 104 -17.01 -11.18 15.11
N ASN A 105 -16.72 -10.31 16.07
CA ASN A 105 -17.36 -9.00 16.24
C ASN A 105 -16.63 -7.84 15.53
N GLY A 106 -15.54 -8.12 14.83
CA GLY A 106 -14.61 -7.10 14.35
C GLY A 106 -13.51 -7.63 13.41
N ALA A 107 -12.37 -6.95 13.39
CA ALA A 107 -11.20 -7.38 12.61
C ALA A 107 -10.74 -8.80 13.02
N CYS A 108 -10.68 -9.72 12.05
CA CYS A 108 -10.25 -11.10 12.21
C CYS A 108 -9.26 -11.42 11.08
N MET A 109 -7.98 -11.27 11.40
CA MET A 109 -6.91 -11.27 10.39
C MET A 109 -5.92 -12.38 10.68
N GLY A 110 -5.40 -12.99 9.63
CA GLY A 110 -4.32 -13.97 9.66
C GLY A 110 -4.51 -15.05 10.72
N GLY A 111 -3.57 -15.18 11.67
CA GLY A 111 -3.67 -16.11 12.80
C GLY A 111 -5.01 -16.08 13.56
N GLY A 112 -5.68 -14.92 13.64
CA GLY A 112 -7.02 -14.82 14.21
C GLY A 112 -8.10 -15.55 13.39
N LEU A 113 -7.98 -15.49 12.07
CA LEU A 113 -8.81 -16.27 11.15
C LEU A 113 -8.44 -17.75 11.18
N GLU A 114 -7.16 -18.09 11.31
CA GLU A 114 -6.71 -19.47 11.46
C GLU A 114 -7.26 -20.11 12.74
N LEU A 115 -7.31 -19.35 13.84
CA LEU A 115 -7.94 -19.79 15.09
C LEU A 115 -9.44 -19.98 14.88
N ALA A 116 -10.11 -19.04 14.22
CA ALA A 116 -11.54 -19.16 13.90
C ALA A 116 -11.84 -20.33 12.94
N LEU A 117 -10.89 -20.73 12.10
CA LEU A 117 -10.98 -21.89 11.23
C LEU A 117 -10.76 -23.21 11.98
N ALA A 118 -10.00 -23.22 13.07
CA ALA A 118 -9.88 -24.36 13.98
C ALA A 118 -11.15 -24.58 14.81
N CYS A 119 -11.98 -23.55 15.00
CA CYS A 119 -13.34 -23.73 15.54
C CYS A 119 -14.27 -24.47 14.56
N LYS A 120 -15.26 -25.19 15.10
CA LYS A 120 -16.29 -25.86 14.30
C LYS A 120 -17.17 -24.85 13.56
N TYR A 121 -17.57 -23.78 14.24
CA TYR A 121 -18.46 -22.74 13.68
C TYR A 121 -17.87 -21.33 13.80
N ARG A 122 -18.19 -20.47 12.83
CA ARG A 122 -17.85 -19.04 12.78
C ARG A 122 -19.12 -18.20 12.66
N VAL A 123 -19.35 -17.32 13.62
CA VAL A 123 -20.50 -16.42 13.66
C VAL A 123 -19.99 -14.99 13.56
N CYS A 124 -20.43 -14.21 12.58
CA CYS A 124 -19.89 -12.87 12.34
C CYS A 124 -20.92 -11.75 12.59
N SER A 125 -20.47 -10.66 13.19
CA SER A 125 -21.23 -9.41 13.23
C SER A 125 -21.27 -8.72 11.86
N THR A 126 -22.41 -8.12 11.50
CA THR A 126 -22.54 -7.29 10.28
C THR A 126 -21.99 -5.87 10.42
N ASN A 127 -21.32 -5.57 11.55
CA ASN A 127 -20.59 -4.32 11.74
C ASN A 127 -19.65 -4.02 10.55
N PRO A 128 -19.62 -2.79 10.01
CA PRO A 128 -18.69 -2.41 8.93
C PRO A 128 -17.21 -2.66 9.24
N LYS A 129 -16.83 -2.67 10.53
CA LYS A 129 -15.48 -2.99 11.03
C LYS A 129 -15.17 -4.49 11.07
N THR A 130 -16.17 -5.36 10.92
CA THR A 130 -15.95 -6.80 10.74
C THR A 130 -15.28 -7.05 9.40
N LYS A 131 -13.99 -7.33 9.46
CA LYS A 131 -13.09 -7.47 8.31
C LYS A 131 -12.27 -8.74 8.49
N ILE A 132 -12.33 -9.62 7.50
CA ILE A 132 -11.74 -10.96 7.55
C ILE A 132 -10.73 -11.12 6.42
N ALA A 133 -9.49 -11.55 6.71
CA ALA A 133 -8.42 -11.67 5.70
C ALA A 133 -7.28 -12.60 6.12
N PHE A 134 -6.48 -13.02 5.13
CA PHE A 134 -5.13 -13.59 5.30
C PHE A 134 -4.07 -12.59 4.80
N PRO A 135 -3.67 -11.58 5.60
CA PRO A 135 -2.77 -10.53 5.14
C PRO A 135 -1.30 -10.95 5.03
N GLU A 136 -0.93 -12.17 5.42
CA GLU A 136 0.45 -12.67 5.53
C GLU A 136 1.25 -12.50 4.25
N ILE A 137 0.59 -12.64 3.09
CA ILE A 137 1.22 -12.46 1.79
C ILE A 137 1.80 -11.06 1.59
N LYS A 138 1.31 -10.06 2.31
CA LYS A 138 1.82 -8.69 2.30
C LYS A 138 3.04 -8.50 3.21
N LEU A 139 3.40 -9.51 3.99
CA LEU A 139 4.58 -9.55 4.88
C LEU A 139 5.69 -10.47 4.32
N GLY A 140 5.54 -10.95 3.08
CA GLY A 140 6.49 -11.89 2.48
C GLY A 140 6.45 -13.30 3.08
N ILE A 141 5.35 -13.66 3.74
CA ILE A 141 5.06 -15.00 4.28
C ILE A 141 3.66 -15.42 3.82
N PHE A 142 3.14 -16.53 4.34
CA PHE A 142 1.77 -16.98 4.07
C PHE A 142 1.15 -17.52 5.39
N PRO A 143 -0.16 -17.87 5.45
CA PRO A 143 -0.76 -18.38 6.69
C PRO A 143 0.01 -19.59 7.25
N GLY A 144 0.40 -19.54 8.52
CA GLY A 144 1.31 -20.51 9.13
C GLY A 144 0.70 -21.34 10.26
N PHE A 145 -0.56 -21.12 10.62
CA PHE A 145 -1.32 -21.89 11.62
C PHE A 145 -2.39 -22.76 10.97
N ALA A 146 -2.04 -23.45 9.88
CA ALA A 146 -2.87 -24.33 9.07
C ALA A 146 -3.97 -23.61 8.26
N GLY A 147 -3.83 -22.31 8.03
CA GLY A 147 -4.70 -21.54 7.17
C GLY A 147 -4.68 -22.02 5.72
N THR A 148 -3.53 -22.48 5.20
CA THR A 148 -3.44 -23.02 3.84
C THR A 148 -4.14 -24.37 3.69
N ILE A 149 -4.39 -25.06 4.80
CA ILE A 149 -5.00 -26.38 4.85
C ILE A 149 -6.50 -26.28 5.18
N ARG A 150 -6.88 -25.50 6.19
CA ARG A 150 -8.26 -25.37 6.67
C ARG A 150 -9.11 -24.53 5.72
N ALA A 151 -8.57 -23.44 5.17
CA ALA A 151 -9.37 -22.55 4.31
C ALA A 151 -9.89 -23.27 3.03
N PRO A 152 -9.09 -24.05 2.27
CA PRO A 152 -9.62 -24.81 1.13
C PRO A 152 -10.73 -25.79 1.51
N LYS A 153 -10.65 -26.41 2.70
CA LYS A 153 -11.68 -27.34 3.20
C LYS A 153 -13.00 -26.61 3.52
N VAL A 154 -12.93 -25.39 4.06
CA VAL A 154 -14.11 -24.60 4.46
C VAL A 154 -14.76 -23.85 3.30
N VAL A 155 -13.98 -23.08 2.52
CA VAL A 155 -14.53 -22.17 1.48
C VAL A 155 -14.35 -22.70 0.05
N GLY A 156 -13.69 -23.85 -0.12
CA GLY A 156 -13.30 -24.41 -1.41
C GLY A 156 -12.02 -23.78 -1.98
N LEU A 157 -11.31 -24.56 -2.81
CA LEU A 157 -10.00 -24.20 -3.35
C LEU A 157 -9.93 -22.81 -4.01
N VAL A 158 -10.91 -22.47 -4.86
CA VAL A 158 -10.91 -21.19 -5.59
C VAL A 158 -11.00 -19.98 -4.65
N ASN A 159 -11.88 -20.03 -3.66
CA ASN A 159 -12.02 -18.92 -2.70
C ASN A 159 -10.83 -18.85 -1.75
N ALA A 160 -10.26 -20.01 -1.37
CA ALA A 160 -9.09 -20.06 -0.50
C ALA A 160 -7.86 -19.46 -1.20
N LEU A 161 -7.56 -19.87 -2.44
CA LEU A 161 -6.48 -19.28 -3.24
C LEU A 161 -6.67 -17.77 -3.43
N ASP A 162 -7.90 -17.34 -3.71
CA ASP A 162 -8.24 -15.92 -3.87
C ASP A 162 -8.05 -15.12 -2.57
N LEU A 163 -8.35 -15.69 -1.39
CA LEU A 163 -8.12 -15.03 -0.11
C LEU A 163 -6.64 -15.00 0.30
N ILE A 164 -5.95 -16.14 0.18
CA ILE A 164 -4.56 -16.32 0.64
C ILE A 164 -3.58 -15.55 -0.28
N LEU A 165 -3.65 -15.76 -1.60
CA LEU A 165 -2.66 -15.20 -2.53
C LEU A 165 -2.81 -13.70 -2.75
N SER A 166 -3.99 -13.13 -2.50
CA SER A 166 -4.22 -11.68 -2.62
C SER A 166 -4.10 -10.94 -1.29
N GLY A 167 -4.21 -11.65 -0.17
CA GLY A 167 -4.37 -11.08 1.16
C GLY A 167 -5.46 -10.02 1.27
N LYS A 168 -6.52 -10.16 0.47
CA LYS A 168 -7.62 -9.20 0.43
C LYS A 168 -8.54 -9.38 1.62
N THR A 169 -9.14 -8.27 2.02
CA THR A 169 -10.13 -8.24 3.09
C THR A 169 -11.53 -8.42 2.55
N ILE A 170 -12.33 -9.24 3.23
CA ILE A 170 -13.76 -9.42 2.97
C ILE A 170 -14.60 -8.98 4.18
N ASP A 171 -15.86 -8.62 3.94
CA ASP A 171 -16.83 -8.32 5.00
C ASP A 171 -17.64 -9.56 5.41
N ALA A 172 -18.44 -9.44 6.47
CA ALA A 172 -19.28 -10.52 6.99
C ALA A 172 -20.27 -11.07 5.94
N LYS A 173 -20.82 -10.23 5.07
CA LYS A 173 -21.76 -10.66 4.02
C LYS A 173 -21.08 -11.55 2.99
N LYS A 174 -19.89 -11.16 2.53
CA LYS A 174 -19.08 -11.95 1.62
C LYS A 174 -18.59 -13.24 2.29
N ALA A 175 -18.17 -13.18 3.56
CA ALA A 175 -17.78 -14.36 4.35
C ALA A 175 -18.92 -15.37 4.43
N TYR A 176 -20.14 -14.93 4.73
CA TYR A 176 -21.33 -15.79 4.74
C TYR A 176 -21.66 -16.37 3.35
N LYS A 177 -21.49 -15.58 2.30
CA LYS A 177 -21.74 -16.01 0.92
C LYS A 177 -20.78 -17.10 0.46
N ILE A 178 -19.50 -17.01 0.82
CA ILE A 178 -18.48 -18.01 0.49
C ILE A 178 -18.40 -19.13 1.54
N LYS A 179 -19.30 -19.13 2.54
CA LYS A 179 -19.39 -20.12 3.63
C LYS A 179 -18.21 -20.11 4.60
N LEU A 180 -17.44 -19.03 4.61
CA LEU A 180 -16.47 -18.80 5.68
C LEU A 180 -17.17 -18.56 7.02
N ALA A 181 -18.30 -17.85 6.99
CA ALA A 181 -19.17 -17.65 8.14
C ALA A 181 -20.42 -18.55 8.06
N ASP A 182 -20.77 -19.17 9.18
CA ASP A 182 -21.93 -20.05 9.34
C ASP A 182 -23.21 -19.26 9.64
N MET A 183 -23.09 -18.11 10.31
CA MET A 183 -24.19 -17.19 10.60
C MET A 183 -23.69 -15.74 10.65
N ILE A 184 -24.56 -14.79 10.29
CA ILE A 184 -24.32 -13.36 10.45
C ILE A 184 -25.52 -12.65 11.07
N PHE A 185 -25.27 -11.66 11.91
CA PHE A 185 -26.30 -10.79 12.49
C PHE A 185 -25.71 -9.45 12.94
N ASP A 186 -26.56 -8.48 13.25
CA ASP A 186 -26.12 -7.20 13.80
C ASP A 186 -25.75 -7.32 15.29
N ASN A 187 -24.72 -6.61 15.75
CA ASN A 187 -24.29 -6.67 17.15
C ASN A 187 -25.40 -6.38 18.16
N ALA A 188 -26.40 -5.55 17.80
CA ALA A 188 -27.55 -5.27 18.66
C ALA A 188 -28.37 -6.53 18.99
N GLN A 189 -28.25 -7.59 18.19
CA GLN A 189 -28.97 -8.86 18.35
C GLN A 189 -28.10 -9.97 18.96
N LYS A 190 -26.87 -9.65 19.41
CA LYS A 190 -25.87 -10.65 19.84
C LYS A 190 -26.44 -11.63 20.87
N GLU A 191 -27.00 -11.11 21.96
CA GLU A 191 -27.46 -11.93 23.09
C GLU A 191 -28.44 -13.02 22.64
N PHE A 192 -29.52 -12.64 21.95
CA PHE A 192 -30.52 -13.59 21.49
C PHE A 192 -30.01 -14.53 20.39
N MET A 193 -29.32 -13.99 19.38
CA MET A 193 -28.96 -14.73 18.18
C MET A 193 -27.79 -15.70 18.42
N LEU A 194 -26.84 -15.32 19.27
CA LEU A 194 -25.71 -16.19 19.62
C LEU A 194 -26.16 -17.33 20.51
N ASP A 195 -27.01 -17.08 21.50
CA ASP A 195 -27.54 -18.11 22.40
C ASP A 195 -28.37 -19.17 21.65
N ASP A 196 -29.24 -18.73 20.72
CA ASP A 196 -29.98 -19.63 19.84
C ASP A 196 -29.04 -20.48 18.96
N PHE A 197 -27.98 -19.87 18.43
CA PHE A 197 -26.99 -20.60 17.63
C PHE A 197 -26.22 -21.62 18.46
N ILE A 198 -25.78 -21.27 19.69
CA ILE A 198 -25.08 -22.18 20.60
C ILE A 198 -25.97 -23.38 20.93
N LYS A 199 -27.25 -23.16 21.27
CA LYS A 199 -28.22 -24.25 21.51
C LYS A 199 -28.33 -25.16 20.30
N LYS A 200 -28.48 -24.61 19.09
CA LYS A 200 -28.50 -25.40 17.85
C LYS A 200 -27.21 -26.21 17.64
N ALA A 201 -26.06 -25.63 17.96
CA ALA A 201 -24.76 -26.29 17.89
C ALA A 201 -24.67 -27.48 18.86
N ILE A 202 -25.12 -27.30 20.11
CA ILE A 202 -25.16 -28.37 21.13
C ILE A 202 -26.09 -29.51 20.68
N TYR A 203 -27.27 -29.18 20.17
CA TYR A 203 -28.22 -30.19 19.68
C TYR A 203 -27.87 -30.77 18.30
N GLY A 204 -26.80 -30.30 17.65
CA GLY A 204 -26.41 -30.76 16.31
C GLY A 204 -27.40 -30.40 15.20
N THR A 205 -28.25 -29.38 15.40
CA THR A 205 -29.30 -28.97 14.46
C THR A 205 -28.89 -27.79 13.56
N VAL A 206 -27.64 -27.32 13.66
CA VAL A 206 -27.08 -26.34 12.73
C VAL A 206 -27.12 -26.94 11.32
N LYS A 207 -27.86 -26.30 10.41
CA LYS A 207 -27.99 -26.77 9.03
C LYS A 207 -26.62 -26.78 8.36
N ASN A 208 -26.11 -27.97 8.04
CA ASN A 208 -24.92 -28.11 7.21
C ASN A 208 -25.17 -27.46 5.86
N ARG A 209 -24.44 -26.38 5.56
CA ARG A 209 -24.49 -25.73 4.25
C ARG A 209 -23.60 -26.52 3.29
N ILE A 210 -24.02 -27.74 2.93
CA ILE A 210 -23.29 -28.68 2.07
C ILE A 210 -22.63 -27.93 0.91
N THR A 211 -21.30 -27.96 0.87
CA THR A 211 -20.50 -27.62 -0.30
C THR A 211 -20.54 -28.81 -1.23
N PHE A 212 -21.56 -28.86 -2.11
CA PHE A 212 -21.38 -29.62 -3.34
C PHE A 212 -20.32 -28.87 -4.14
N ASN A 213 -19.06 -29.25 -3.98
CA ASN A 213 -17.95 -28.66 -4.72
C ASN A 213 -17.46 -29.69 -5.74
N PRO A 214 -18.03 -29.71 -6.97
CA PRO A 214 -17.59 -30.63 -8.02
C PRO A 214 -16.09 -30.45 -8.38
N LEU A 215 -15.47 -29.37 -7.90
CA LEU A 215 -14.03 -29.09 -7.99
C LEU A 215 -13.16 -29.91 -7.03
N ASN A 216 -13.72 -30.73 -6.13
CA ASN A 216 -12.93 -31.71 -5.37
C ASN A 216 -12.54 -32.95 -6.22
N TYR A 217 -12.92 -32.99 -7.50
CA TYR A 217 -12.40 -33.96 -8.47
C TYR A 217 -10.95 -33.63 -8.84
N ALA A 218 -10.03 -34.57 -8.58
CA ALA A 218 -8.61 -34.48 -8.90
C ALA A 218 -8.25 -33.86 -10.27
N PRO A 219 -8.92 -34.20 -11.40
CA PRO A 219 -8.56 -33.61 -12.70
C PRO A 219 -8.90 -32.12 -12.84
N LEU A 220 -9.86 -31.57 -12.08
CA LEU A 220 -10.23 -30.15 -12.16
C LEU A 220 -9.31 -29.25 -11.32
N ASN A 221 -8.67 -29.79 -10.26
CA ASN A 221 -7.73 -29.05 -9.42
C ASN A 221 -6.52 -28.52 -10.20
N GLU A 222 -5.96 -29.34 -11.10
CA GLU A 222 -4.82 -28.94 -11.94
C GLU A 222 -5.15 -27.73 -12.82
N ILE A 223 -6.37 -27.64 -13.34
CA ILE A 223 -6.81 -26.47 -14.13
C ILE A 223 -6.89 -25.22 -13.25
N VAL A 224 -7.41 -25.35 -12.02
CA VAL A 224 -7.47 -24.25 -11.06
C VAL A 224 -6.07 -23.77 -10.69
N PHE A 225 -5.14 -24.67 -10.37
CA PHE A 225 -3.75 -24.32 -10.06
C PHE A 225 -3.03 -23.67 -11.23
N LYS A 226 -3.16 -24.19 -12.45
CA LYS A 226 -2.58 -23.56 -13.66
C LYS A 226 -3.13 -22.16 -13.89
N LYS A 227 -4.44 -21.96 -13.69
CA LYS A 227 -5.05 -20.63 -13.82
C LYS A 227 -4.62 -19.68 -12.70
N ALA A 228 -4.48 -20.18 -11.47
CA ALA A 228 -3.98 -19.42 -10.34
C ALA A 228 -2.53 -18.99 -10.56
N LEU A 229 -1.65 -19.90 -11.00
CA LEU A 229 -0.27 -19.62 -11.35
C LEU A 229 -0.17 -18.55 -12.45
N LYS A 230 -0.90 -18.71 -13.56
CA LYS A 230 -0.89 -17.71 -14.65
C LYS A 230 -1.36 -16.33 -14.18
N ASN A 231 -2.38 -16.27 -13.33
CA ASN A 231 -2.86 -15.02 -12.76
C ASN A 231 -1.86 -14.42 -11.76
N LEU A 232 -1.13 -15.27 -11.03
CA LEU A 232 -0.08 -14.86 -10.10
C LEU A 232 1.10 -14.24 -10.87
N GLU A 233 1.64 -14.95 -11.87
CA GLU A 233 2.73 -14.48 -12.73
C GLU A 233 2.40 -13.17 -13.46
N SER A 234 1.12 -12.92 -13.76
CA SER A 234 0.71 -11.66 -14.37
C SER A 234 0.73 -10.44 -13.44
N LYS A 235 0.85 -10.65 -12.11
CA LYS A 235 0.68 -9.61 -11.08
C LYS A 235 1.83 -9.52 -10.09
N VAL A 236 2.57 -10.60 -9.92
CA VAL A 236 3.62 -10.73 -8.91
C VAL A 236 4.93 -11.06 -9.61
N HIS A 237 5.99 -10.37 -9.21
CA HIS A 237 7.32 -10.64 -9.71
C HIS A 237 7.83 -11.99 -9.16
N LYS A 238 8.52 -12.77 -10.00
CA LYS A 238 9.02 -14.12 -9.67
C LYS A 238 9.93 -14.16 -8.42
N ASP A 239 10.65 -13.07 -8.17
CA ASP A 239 11.55 -12.95 -7.00
C ASP A 239 10.78 -12.79 -5.69
N PHE A 240 9.51 -12.35 -5.72
CA PHE A 240 8.65 -12.34 -4.55
C PHE A 240 8.06 -13.73 -4.32
N LYS A 241 8.81 -14.58 -3.62
CA LYS A 241 8.56 -16.04 -3.52
C LYS A 241 7.29 -16.43 -2.76
N ALA A 242 6.87 -15.67 -1.76
CA ALA A 242 5.85 -16.11 -0.81
C ALA A 242 4.51 -16.54 -1.45
N PRO A 243 3.95 -15.81 -2.43
CA PRO A 243 2.77 -16.26 -3.18
C PRO A 243 2.95 -17.58 -3.95
N TYR A 244 4.13 -17.80 -4.53
CA TYR A 244 4.42 -19.02 -5.28
C TYR A 244 4.54 -20.22 -4.33
N VAL A 245 5.27 -20.05 -3.24
CA VAL A 245 5.39 -21.06 -2.19
C VAL A 245 4.04 -21.38 -1.58
N ALA A 246 3.20 -20.38 -1.28
CA ALA A 246 1.85 -20.61 -0.77
C ALA A 246 0.98 -21.43 -1.73
N LEU A 247 1.08 -21.16 -3.05
CA LEU A 247 0.39 -21.94 -4.07
C LEU A 247 0.86 -23.41 -4.08
N ASP A 248 2.18 -23.62 -3.99
CA ASP A 248 2.79 -24.95 -3.97
C ASP A 248 2.44 -25.74 -2.70
N VAL A 249 2.43 -25.08 -1.53
CA VAL A 249 2.02 -25.67 -0.26
C VAL A 249 0.55 -26.11 -0.33
N ILE A 250 -0.36 -25.25 -0.83
CA ILE A 250 -1.78 -25.61 -0.98
C ILE A 250 -1.93 -26.80 -1.93
N LYS A 251 -1.17 -26.83 -3.03
CA LYS A 251 -1.17 -27.96 -3.98
C LYS A 251 -0.66 -29.26 -3.33
N ALA A 252 0.42 -29.18 -2.56
CA ALA A 252 1.06 -30.33 -1.92
C ALA A 252 0.22 -30.92 -0.76
N THR A 253 -0.58 -30.09 -0.09
CA THR A 253 -1.33 -30.47 1.12
C THR A 253 -2.79 -30.84 0.88
N LEU A 254 -3.36 -30.52 -0.29
CA LEU A 254 -4.79 -30.67 -0.59
C LEU A 254 -5.37 -32.07 -0.32
N HIS A 255 -4.56 -33.11 -0.53
CA HIS A 255 -4.96 -34.52 -0.39
C HIS A 255 -4.19 -35.26 0.71
N LYS A 256 -3.55 -34.53 1.63
CA LYS A 256 -2.81 -35.10 2.75
C LYS A 256 -3.62 -35.03 4.04
N GLU A 257 -3.30 -35.94 4.94
CA GLU A 257 -3.77 -35.88 6.33
C GLU A 257 -3.22 -34.63 7.01
N LEU A 258 -3.96 -34.13 8.01
CA LEU A 258 -3.69 -32.84 8.65
C LEU A 258 -2.27 -32.77 9.25
N GLU A 259 -1.83 -33.84 9.92
CA GLU A 259 -0.50 -33.89 10.56
C GLU A 259 0.64 -33.78 9.55
N ASP A 260 0.55 -34.48 8.42
CA ASP A 260 1.57 -34.41 7.36
C ASP A 260 1.52 -33.08 6.61
N ALA A 261 0.32 -32.54 6.41
CA ALA A 261 0.12 -31.25 5.76
C ALA A 261 0.73 -30.11 6.59
N ILE A 262 0.55 -30.13 7.91
CA ILE A 262 1.12 -29.16 8.86
C ILE A 262 2.65 -29.15 8.76
N LYS A 263 3.29 -30.31 8.72
CA LYS A 263 4.76 -30.39 8.61
C LYS A 263 5.28 -29.74 7.33
N ILE A 264 4.54 -29.84 6.22
CA ILE A 264 4.89 -29.20 4.95
C ILE A 264 4.70 -27.68 5.05
N GLU A 265 3.56 -27.24 5.58
CA GLU A 265 3.25 -25.82 5.78
C GLU A 265 4.31 -25.14 6.66
N ALA A 266 4.57 -25.70 7.84
CA ALA A 266 5.55 -25.18 8.80
C ALA A 266 6.96 -25.12 8.21
N LYS A 267 7.37 -26.15 7.45
CA LYS A 267 8.67 -26.18 6.78
C LYS A 267 8.83 -25.05 5.77
N GLU A 268 7.87 -24.89 4.86
CA GLU A 268 7.99 -23.85 3.84
C GLU A 268 7.77 -22.44 4.40
N PHE A 269 6.94 -22.28 5.44
CA PHE A 269 6.81 -21.02 6.17
C PHE A 269 8.13 -20.63 6.84
N SER A 270 8.76 -21.58 7.55
CA SER A 270 9.99 -21.31 8.32
C SER A 270 11.12 -20.76 7.46
N LYS A 271 11.29 -21.31 6.25
CA LYS A 271 12.22 -20.79 5.24
C LYS A 271 11.92 -19.36 4.86
N LEU A 272 10.65 -19.02 4.62
CA LEU A 272 10.25 -17.67 4.19
C LEU A 272 10.39 -16.63 5.29
N ALA A 273 10.05 -16.98 6.53
CA ALA A 273 10.04 -16.06 7.68
C ALA A 273 11.42 -15.46 8.00
N VAL A 274 12.50 -16.14 7.62
CA VAL A 274 13.88 -15.71 7.81
C VAL A 274 14.48 -15.05 6.56
N THR A 275 13.73 -14.95 5.45
CA THR A 275 14.24 -14.32 4.23
C THR A 275 14.29 -12.81 4.33
N LYS A 276 15.22 -12.20 3.58
CA LYS A 276 15.33 -10.74 3.45
C LYS A 276 14.03 -10.14 2.92
N GLU A 277 13.39 -10.80 1.97
CA GLU A 277 12.12 -10.39 1.38
C GLU A 277 11.04 -10.23 2.45
N SER A 278 10.92 -11.19 3.38
CA SER A 278 9.97 -11.07 4.49
C SER A 278 10.35 -9.94 5.46
N LYS A 279 11.63 -9.82 5.84
CA LYS A 279 12.08 -8.75 6.74
C LYS A 279 11.82 -7.35 6.16
N ASN A 280 12.09 -7.17 4.87
CA ASN A 280 11.83 -5.93 4.15
C ASN A 280 10.34 -5.57 4.15
N MET A 281 9.46 -6.55 3.88
CA MET A 281 8.01 -6.32 3.89
C MET A 281 7.47 -6.01 5.30
N ILE A 282 8.02 -6.65 6.34
CA ILE A 282 7.68 -6.36 7.74
C ILE A 282 8.14 -4.95 8.15
N LYS A 283 9.37 -4.56 7.81
CA LYS A 283 9.89 -3.20 8.04
C LYS A 283 8.99 -2.16 7.37
N LEU A 284 8.59 -2.39 6.12
CA LEU A 284 7.67 -1.54 5.39
C LEU A 284 6.29 -1.45 6.05
N PHE A 285 5.76 -2.56 6.57
CA PHE A 285 4.50 -2.58 7.31
C PHE A 285 4.55 -1.68 8.55
N PHE A 286 5.59 -1.81 9.38
CA PHE A 286 5.74 -0.97 10.57
C PHE A 286 5.98 0.50 10.23
N LEU A 287 6.70 0.77 9.14
CA LEU A 287 6.88 2.12 8.64
C LEU A 287 5.54 2.73 8.19
N PHE A 288 4.72 1.98 7.46
CA PHE A 288 3.37 2.41 7.08
C PHE A 288 2.49 2.68 8.30
N GLU A 289 2.55 1.83 9.34
CA GLU A 289 1.87 2.08 10.61
C GLU A 289 2.39 3.33 11.33
N LYS A 290 3.71 3.54 11.36
CA LYS A 290 4.35 4.71 11.95
C LYS A 290 3.85 5.98 11.26
N LEU A 291 3.94 6.04 9.94
CA LEU A 291 3.51 7.20 9.14
C LEU A 291 2.02 7.52 9.34
N ASN A 292 1.16 6.50 9.34
CA ASN A 292 -0.28 6.69 9.57
C ASN A 292 -0.66 7.01 11.03
N LYS A 293 0.30 7.00 11.96
CA LYS A 293 0.12 7.42 13.37
C LYS A 293 0.94 8.66 13.71
N ASN A 294 1.75 9.17 12.77
CA ASN A 294 2.67 10.29 12.99
C ASN A 294 1.97 11.65 12.85
N TYR A 295 0.91 11.86 13.63
CA TYR A 295 0.21 13.12 13.75
C TYR A 295 -0.55 13.21 15.07
N GLU A 296 -0.78 14.43 15.56
CA GLU A 296 -1.63 14.65 16.73
C GLU A 296 -3.07 14.90 16.27
N LYS A 297 -4.04 14.20 16.87
CA LYS A 297 -5.45 14.37 16.52
C LYS A 297 -5.93 15.79 16.84
N SER A 298 -6.61 16.41 15.89
CA SER A 298 -7.21 17.74 16.07
C SER A 298 -8.54 17.65 16.80
N SER A 299 -8.84 18.61 17.68
CA SER A 299 -10.19 18.79 18.24
C SER A 299 -11.22 19.19 17.18
N ASN A 300 -10.76 19.88 16.13
CA ASN A 300 -11.55 20.33 14.99
C ASN A 300 -10.92 19.77 13.70
N PRO A 301 -11.23 18.52 13.31
CA PRO A 301 -10.71 17.90 12.09
C PRO A 301 -11.37 18.51 10.85
N ILE A 302 -10.65 18.50 9.71
CA ILE A 302 -11.19 18.96 8.43
C ILE A 302 -12.37 18.07 8.04
N SER A 303 -13.52 18.69 7.82
CA SER A 303 -14.78 18.00 7.55
C SER A 303 -15.34 18.28 6.16
N ASN A 304 -14.93 19.39 5.54
CA ASN A 304 -15.38 19.83 4.24
C ASN A 304 -14.21 20.49 3.47
N ALA A 305 -14.27 20.48 2.15
CA ALA A 305 -13.19 21.02 1.31
C ALA A 305 -13.69 21.75 0.06
N VAL A 306 -12.95 22.77 -0.36
CA VAL A 306 -13.08 23.38 -1.69
C VAL A 306 -11.96 22.87 -2.59
N VAL A 307 -12.29 22.46 -3.82
CA VAL A 307 -11.30 22.11 -4.85
C VAL A 307 -11.34 23.15 -5.96
N LEU A 308 -10.20 23.78 -6.23
CA LEU A 308 -10.03 24.73 -7.32
C LEU A 308 -9.33 24.02 -8.48
N GLY A 309 -9.97 23.99 -9.63
CA GLY A 309 -9.46 23.26 -10.78
C GLY A 309 -10.14 21.91 -10.96
N ASN A 310 -10.52 21.66 -12.21
CA ASN A 310 -11.35 20.55 -12.65
C ASN A 310 -10.67 19.70 -13.74
N GLY A 311 -9.35 19.81 -13.84
CA GLY A 311 -8.51 18.97 -14.71
C GLY A 311 -8.40 17.52 -14.19
N VAL A 312 -7.43 16.77 -14.70
CA VAL A 312 -7.22 15.35 -14.35
C VAL A 312 -7.02 15.17 -12.84
N MET A 313 -6.10 15.94 -12.24
CA MET A 313 -5.84 15.90 -10.79
C MET A 313 -7.04 16.36 -9.97
N GLY A 314 -7.66 17.48 -10.36
CA GLY A 314 -8.86 18.01 -9.71
C GLY A 314 -9.99 16.99 -9.63
N LYS A 315 -10.30 16.28 -10.72
CA LYS A 315 -11.32 15.20 -10.75
C LYS A 315 -10.98 14.08 -9.76
N GLY A 316 -9.71 13.69 -9.66
CA GLY A 316 -9.25 12.69 -8.70
C GLY A 316 -9.37 13.13 -7.23
N ILE A 317 -9.04 14.39 -6.95
CA ILE A 317 -9.17 14.99 -5.61
C ILE A 317 -10.66 15.14 -5.22
N ILE A 318 -11.51 15.59 -6.15
CA ILE A 318 -12.97 15.67 -5.95
C ILE A 318 -13.54 14.28 -5.64
N TYR A 319 -13.14 13.25 -6.40
CA TYR A 319 -13.49 11.86 -6.11
C TYR A 319 -13.11 11.49 -4.67
N LEU A 320 -11.86 11.75 -4.28
CA LEU A 320 -11.35 11.40 -2.95
C LEU A 320 -12.17 12.07 -1.86
N PHE A 321 -12.36 13.39 -1.94
CA PHE A 321 -13.07 14.15 -0.93
C PHE A 321 -14.57 13.82 -0.89
N SER A 322 -15.23 13.61 -2.03
CA SER A 322 -16.64 13.16 -2.07
C SER A 322 -16.85 11.83 -1.35
N LYS A 323 -15.81 10.99 -1.31
CA LYS A 323 -15.86 9.68 -0.67
C LYS A 323 -15.80 9.78 0.85
N TYR A 324 -15.03 10.71 1.42
CA TYR A 324 -14.66 10.71 2.83
C TYR A 324 -15.12 11.95 3.61
N LEU A 325 -15.21 13.12 2.97
CA LEU A 325 -15.64 14.36 3.62
C LEU A 325 -17.18 14.47 3.66
N LYS A 326 -17.66 15.42 4.46
CA LYS A 326 -19.09 15.75 4.58
C LYS A 326 -19.57 16.51 3.35
N ASP A 327 -18.86 17.59 3.00
CA ASP A 327 -19.22 18.48 1.90
C ASP A 327 -18.00 18.82 1.04
N VAL A 328 -18.20 18.88 -0.28
CA VAL A 328 -17.17 19.28 -1.23
C VAL A 328 -17.73 20.37 -2.14
N ARG A 329 -16.99 21.48 -2.28
CA ARG A 329 -17.31 22.54 -3.24
C ARG A 329 -16.28 22.56 -4.35
N ILE A 330 -16.71 22.65 -5.59
CA ILE A 330 -15.82 22.79 -6.75
C ILE A 330 -15.91 24.21 -7.29
N LYS A 331 -14.76 24.87 -7.45
CA LYS A 331 -14.65 26.10 -8.25
C LYS A 331 -14.40 25.70 -9.71
N LEU A 332 -15.40 25.92 -10.54
CA LEU A 332 -15.36 25.68 -11.98
C LEU A 332 -14.89 26.92 -12.75
N ARG A 333 -14.31 26.72 -13.93
CA ARG A 333 -14.09 27.84 -14.85
C ARG A 333 -15.41 28.36 -15.43
N ASP A 334 -16.30 27.43 -15.75
CA ASP A 334 -17.62 27.69 -16.34
C ASP A 334 -18.63 26.66 -15.81
N LEU A 335 -19.86 27.09 -15.51
CA LEU A 335 -20.93 26.23 -14.99
C LEU A 335 -21.36 25.12 -15.97
N SER A 336 -21.23 25.33 -17.27
CA SER A 336 -21.54 24.34 -18.31
C SER A 336 -20.72 23.06 -18.16
N GLN A 337 -19.53 23.14 -17.55
CA GLN A 337 -18.64 21.99 -17.34
C GLN A 337 -19.07 21.07 -16.19
N ALA A 338 -19.99 21.51 -15.32
CA ALA A 338 -20.36 20.80 -14.11
C ALA A 338 -20.83 19.36 -14.39
N HIS A 339 -21.68 19.18 -15.41
CA HIS A 339 -22.25 17.88 -15.74
C HIS A 339 -21.16 16.87 -16.18
N GLU A 340 -20.24 17.30 -17.04
CA GLU A 340 -19.16 16.44 -17.54
C GLU A 340 -18.20 16.01 -16.42
N ILE A 341 -17.85 16.93 -15.52
CA ILE A 341 -16.97 16.66 -14.39
C ILE A 341 -17.60 15.66 -13.43
N LEU A 342 -18.86 15.86 -13.05
CA LEU A 342 -19.58 14.93 -12.18
C LEU A 342 -19.69 13.55 -12.82
N LYS A 343 -19.92 13.49 -14.14
CA LYS A 343 -19.91 12.23 -14.89
C LYS A 343 -18.55 11.55 -14.84
N ASP A 344 -17.45 12.28 -14.99
CA ASP A 344 -16.11 11.71 -14.92
C ASP A 344 -15.73 11.25 -13.50
N VAL A 345 -16.09 12.03 -12.48
CA VAL A 345 -15.93 11.62 -11.08
C VAL A 345 -16.74 10.35 -10.79
N ALA A 346 -17.97 10.25 -11.31
CA ALA A 346 -18.80 9.06 -11.18
C ALA A 346 -18.17 7.83 -11.86
N LYS A 347 -17.54 7.98 -13.03
CA LYS A 347 -16.81 6.88 -13.71
C LYS A 347 -15.68 6.31 -12.85
N ILE A 348 -15.01 7.13 -12.02
CA ILE A 348 -13.96 6.62 -11.11
C ILE A 348 -14.55 5.61 -10.11
N TYR A 349 -15.83 5.72 -9.77
CA TYR A 349 -16.54 4.75 -8.91
C TYR A 349 -16.97 3.46 -9.63
N ASP A 350 -16.88 3.36 -10.96
CA ASP A 350 -17.36 2.20 -11.72
C ASP A 350 -16.76 0.89 -11.23
N TYR A 351 -15.48 0.89 -10.86
CA TYR A 351 -14.82 -0.30 -10.32
C TYR A 351 -15.46 -0.75 -9.00
N SER A 352 -15.85 0.20 -8.13
CA SER A 352 -16.49 -0.12 -6.84
C SER A 352 -17.89 -0.74 -7.04
N ILE A 353 -18.62 -0.28 -8.06
CA ILE A 353 -19.92 -0.84 -8.43
C ILE A 353 -19.77 -2.22 -9.07
N LYS A 354 -18.88 -2.37 -10.05
CA LYS A 354 -18.62 -3.65 -10.74
C LYS A 354 -18.11 -4.73 -9.79
N SER A 355 -17.27 -4.35 -8.82
CA SER A 355 -16.78 -5.24 -7.75
C SER A 355 -17.81 -5.53 -6.66
N LYS A 356 -19.00 -4.89 -6.70
CA LYS A 356 -20.06 -4.96 -5.69
C LYS A 356 -19.61 -4.51 -4.29
N SER A 357 -18.56 -3.69 -4.21
CA SER A 357 -18.13 -3.04 -2.96
C SER A 357 -18.93 -1.79 -2.65
N MET A 358 -19.69 -1.26 -3.61
CA MET A 358 -20.58 -0.10 -3.46
C MET A 358 -21.86 -0.28 -4.29
N THR A 359 -22.99 0.23 -3.80
CA THR A 359 -24.26 0.29 -4.55
C THR A 359 -24.44 1.61 -5.29
N LYS A 360 -25.35 1.66 -6.26
CA LYS A 360 -25.67 2.91 -6.99
C LYS A 360 -26.19 4.00 -6.06
N ASN A 361 -27.11 3.67 -5.14
CA ASN A 361 -27.62 4.64 -4.17
C ASN A 361 -26.50 5.21 -3.28
N GLN A 362 -25.52 4.38 -2.87
CA GLN A 362 -24.35 4.86 -2.12
C GLN A 362 -23.48 5.82 -2.94
N LEU A 363 -23.35 5.60 -4.25
CA LEU A 363 -22.69 6.53 -5.15
C LEU A 363 -23.48 7.86 -5.22
N ASP A 364 -24.79 7.80 -5.43
CA ASP A 364 -25.63 9.00 -5.52
C ASP A 364 -25.53 9.85 -4.25
N PHE A 365 -25.53 9.22 -3.06
CA PHE A 365 -25.27 9.92 -1.79
C PHE A 365 -23.89 10.59 -1.72
N LYS A 366 -22.84 9.99 -2.31
CA LYS A 366 -21.50 10.60 -2.35
C LYS A 366 -21.43 11.76 -3.34
N LEU A 367 -22.09 11.65 -4.49
CA LEU A 367 -22.13 12.70 -5.49
C LEU A 367 -22.98 13.89 -5.02
N ASN A 368 -24.06 13.66 -4.27
CA ASN A 368 -24.90 14.74 -3.72
C ASN A 368 -24.20 15.61 -2.67
N LYS A 369 -23.04 15.19 -2.15
CA LYS A 369 -22.17 16.03 -1.30
C LYS A 369 -21.37 17.06 -2.09
N ILE A 370 -21.34 16.92 -3.42
CA ILE A 370 -20.58 17.78 -4.31
C ILE A 370 -21.48 18.93 -4.76
N SER A 371 -21.06 20.14 -4.39
CA SER A 371 -21.63 21.39 -4.89
C SER A 371 -20.62 22.09 -5.79
N TYR A 372 -21.06 22.97 -6.67
CA TYR A 372 -20.17 23.68 -7.60
C TYR A 372 -20.58 25.14 -7.75
N THR A 373 -19.62 25.96 -8.17
CA THR A 373 -19.79 27.37 -8.51
C THR A 373 -18.69 27.80 -9.46
N ASP A 374 -18.97 28.77 -10.33
CA ASP A 374 -17.98 29.44 -11.19
C ASP A 374 -17.36 30.69 -10.52
N LYS A 375 -17.96 31.16 -9.42
CA LYS A 375 -17.57 32.36 -8.67
C LYS A 375 -16.88 32.01 -7.35
N PHE A 376 -16.12 32.95 -6.80
CA PHE A 376 -15.53 32.83 -5.46
C PHE A 376 -16.55 33.19 -4.38
N ILE A 377 -17.58 32.36 -4.21
CA ILE A 377 -18.65 32.57 -3.23
C ILE A 377 -18.92 31.31 -2.41
N GLY A 378 -19.34 31.50 -1.16
CA GLY A 378 -19.74 30.40 -0.28
C GLY A 378 -18.59 29.53 0.22
N PHE A 379 -17.37 30.08 0.31
CA PHE A 379 -16.19 29.37 0.80
C PHE A 379 -15.90 29.61 2.30
N LYS A 380 -16.56 30.60 2.92
CA LYS A 380 -16.29 31.05 4.30
C LYS A 380 -16.37 29.96 5.38
N ASN A 381 -17.26 28.99 5.19
CA ASN A 381 -17.51 27.90 6.16
C ASN A 381 -16.73 26.62 5.83
N PHE A 382 -15.79 26.68 4.88
CA PHE A 382 -14.97 25.53 4.51
C PHE A 382 -13.66 25.50 5.30
N ASP A 383 -13.31 24.33 5.83
CA ASP A 383 -12.14 24.09 6.66
C ASP A 383 -10.84 24.06 5.82
N PHE A 384 -10.95 23.61 4.57
CA PHE A 384 -9.81 23.33 3.69
C PHE A 384 -10.10 23.74 2.24
N VAL A 385 -9.10 24.32 1.58
CA VAL A 385 -9.13 24.63 0.14
C VAL A 385 -7.89 24.03 -0.49
N ILE A 386 -8.04 23.30 -1.60
CA ILE A 386 -6.92 22.81 -2.39
C ILE A 386 -6.96 23.35 -3.81
N GLU A 387 -5.84 23.90 -4.23
CA GLU A 387 -5.62 24.44 -5.55
C GLU A 387 -4.93 23.42 -6.46
N ALA A 388 -5.56 23.14 -7.61
CA ALA A 388 -5.10 22.24 -8.67
C ALA A 388 -5.39 22.84 -10.06
N ILE A 389 -5.06 24.11 -10.24
CA ILE A 389 -5.11 24.86 -11.50
C ILE A 389 -3.80 24.69 -12.28
N ILE A 390 -3.67 25.40 -13.40
CA ILE A 390 -2.46 25.39 -14.24
C ILE A 390 -1.20 25.76 -13.44
N GLU A 391 -0.07 25.20 -13.89
CA GLU A 391 1.24 25.38 -13.26
C GLU A 391 1.87 26.72 -13.67
N ASP A 392 1.27 27.83 -13.22
CA ASP A 392 1.74 29.20 -13.43
C ASP A 392 1.71 29.98 -12.11
N GLU A 393 2.87 30.50 -11.70
CA GLU A 393 3.04 31.16 -10.39
C GLU A 393 2.13 32.39 -10.24
N LYS A 394 2.03 33.23 -11.28
CA LYS A 394 1.24 34.47 -11.25
C LYS A 394 -0.26 34.16 -11.10
N THR A 395 -0.76 33.19 -11.86
CA THR A 395 -2.15 32.75 -11.81
C THR A 395 -2.50 32.15 -10.44
N LYS A 396 -1.60 31.36 -9.86
CA LYS A 396 -1.77 30.80 -8.51
C LYS A 396 -1.82 31.89 -7.44
N LYS A 397 -0.85 32.81 -7.41
CA LYS A 397 -0.82 33.93 -6.46
C LYS A 397 -2.07 34.81 -6.56
N ALA A 398 -2.51 35.14 -7.78
CA ALA A 398 -3.74 35.90 -8.01
C ALA A 398 -4.97 35.15 -7.46
N THR A 399 -5.04 33.83 -7.67
CA THR A 399 -6.11 32.99 -7.14
C THR A 399 -6.12 32.98 -5.61
N TYR A 400 -4.97 32.88 -4.96
CA TYR A 400 -4.90 32.89 -3.50
C TYR A 400 -5.37 34.22 -2.91
N LYS A 401 -4.96 35.33 -3.52
CA LYS A 401 -5.41 36.67 -3.13
C LYS A 401 -6.93 36.84 -3.20
N GLU A 402 -7.57 36.23 -4.19
CA GLU A 402 -9.04 36.21 -4.31
C GLU A 402 -9.67 35.32 -3.24
N LEU A 403 -9.11 34.14 -2.97
CA LEU A 403 -9.58 33.21 -1.93
C LEU A 403 -9.57 33.84 -0.55
N GLU A 404 -8.51 34.54 -0.18
CA GLU A 404 -8.37 35.16 1.16
C GLU A 404 -9.50 36.13 1.51
N ASN A 405 -10.20 36.68 0.52
CA ASN A 405 -11.32 37.59 0.76
C ASN A 405 -12.64 36.85 1.03
N VAL A 406 -12.71 35.54 0.79
CA VAL A 406 -13.97 34.77 0.77
C VAL A 406 -13.95 33.50 1.65
N ILE A 407 -12.77 33.10 2.12
CA ILE A 407 -12.59 31.99 3.07
C ILE A 407 -12.70 32.45 4.53
N GLY A 408 -12.76 31.51 5.47
CA GLY A 408 -12.67 31.81 6.89
C GLY A 408 -11.23 32.04 7.34
N GLU A 409 -11.03 32.75 8.45
CA GLU A 409 -9.69 33.08 8.99
C GLU A 409 -8.86 31.82 9.31
N ASN A 410 -9.52 30.73 9.71
CA ASN A 410 -8.90 29.46 10.08
C ASN A 410 -8.89 28.43 8.94
N THR A 411 -9.28 28.82 7.73
CA THR A 411 -9.30 27.91 6.57
C THR A 411 -7.86 27.62 6.13
N ILE A 412 -7.53 26.34 5.96
CA ILE A 412 -6.24 25.92 5.42
C ILE A 412 -6.26 26.01 3.90
N ILE A 413 -5.28 26.69 3.31
CA ILE A 413 -5.05 26.75 1.87
C ILE A 413 -3.91 25.78 1.53
N ALA A 414 -4.18 24.85 0.62
CA ALA A 414 -3.20 23.93 0.08
C ALA A 414 -3.03 24.10 -1.43
N THR A 415 -1.84 23.81 -1.95
CA THR A 415 -1.58 23.73 -3.39
C THR A 415 -1.08 22.34 -3.78
N ASN A 416 -1.60 21.80 -4.90
CA ASN A 416 -1.16 20.58 -5.55
C ASN A 416 -0.09 20.84 -6.63
N THR A 417 0.69 21.93 -6.51
CA THR A 417 1.84 22.14 -7.40
C THR A 417 2.84 21.00 -7.28
N SER A 418 3.57 20.73 -8.35
CA SER A 418 4.57 19.65 -8.45
C SER A 418 5.99 20.18 -8.65
N SER A 419 6.13 21.48 -8.85
CA SER A 419 7.35 22.07 -9.41
C SER A 419 7.62 23.51 -8.96
N ILE A 420 6.61 24.23 -8.46
CA ILE A 420 6.78 25.59 -7.94
C ILE A 420 7.04 25.50 -6.44
N SER A 421 8.04 26.26 -5.98
CA SER A 421 8.37 26.36 -4.56
C SER A 421 7.17 26.87 -3.74
N ILE A 422 6.86 26.15 -2.67
CA ILE A 422 5.79 26.49 -1.74
C ILE A 422 6.14 27.75 -0.95
N GLU A 423 7.42 27.95 -0.60
CA GLU A 423 7.90 29.18 0.03
C GLU A 423 7.58 30.40 -0.85
N LYS A 424 7.93 30.35 -2.15
CA LYS A 424 7.64 31.44 -3.11
C LYS A 424 6.15 31.71 -3.25
N LEU A 425 5.31 30.67 -3.25
CA LEU A 425 3.85 30.82 -3.32
C LEU A 425 3.26 31.40 -2.04
N SER A 426 3.91 31.19 -0.90
CA SER A 426 3.45 31.67 0.40
C SER A 426 3.74 33.15 0.66
N ASP A 427 4.61 33.80 -0.14
CA ASP A 427 5.11 35.15 0.14
C ASP A 427 4.02 36.20 0.31
N GLU A 428 2.98 36.13 -0.53
CA GLU A 428 1.86 37.08 -0.58
C GLU A 428 0.64 36.63 0.23
N ILE A 429 0.70 35.45 0.86
CA ILE A 429 -0.37 34.94 1.73
C ILE A 429 -0.33 35.69 3.07
N LYS A 430 -1.47 36.20 3.51
CA LYS A 430 -1.65 36.87 4.81
C LYS A 430 -1.51 35.87 5.95
N ASN A 431 -2.23 34.74 5.86
CA ASN A 431 -2.26 33.73 6.92
C ASN A 431 -1.32 32.54 6.61
N LYS A 432 0.00 32.77 6.64
CA LYS A 432 1.01 31.79 6.22
C LYS A 432 1.02 30.50 7.06
N GLU A 433 0.60 30.57 8.31
CA GLU A 433 0.46 29.39 9.21
C GLU A 433 -0.57 28.36 8.72
N ASN A 434 -1.48 28.78 7.84
CA ASN A 434 -2.52 27.97 7.24
C ASN A 434 -2.26 27.65 5.76
N PHE A 435 -1.04 27.88 5.26
CA PHE A 435 -0.64 27.58 3.89
C PHE A 435 0.37 26.44 3.83
N LEU A 436 0.20 25.47 2.93
CA LEU A 436 1.16 24.40 2.67
C LEU A 436 0.99 23.74 1.29
N GLY A 437 1.98 22.99 0.83
CA GLY A 437 1.86 22.09 -0.33
C GLY A 437 1.23 20.76 0.05
N VAL A 438 0.34 20.24 -0.80
CA VAL A 438 -0.23 18.89 -0.72
C VAL A 438 -0.20 18.28 -2.11
N HIS A 439 0.90 17.59 -2.42
CA HIS A 439 1.16 17.02 -3.73
C HIS A 439 0.63 15.58 -3.82
N PHE A 440 -0.45 15.42 -4.59
CA PHE A 440 -1.03 14.13 -4.93
C PHE A 440 -0.39 13.55 -6.18
N PHE A 441 -0.36 12.21 -6.27
CA PHE A 441 0.11 11.48 -7.44
C PHE A 441 -1.06 11.00 -8.30
N ASN A 442 -0.90 11.10 -9.63
CA ASN A 442 -1.86 10.61 -10.60
C ASN A 442 -1.69 9.09 -10.82
N PRO A 443 -2.76 8.26 -10.83
CA PRO A 443 -4.15 8.57 -10.48
C PRO A 443 -4.42 8.65 -8.97
N VAL A 444 -5.10 9.73 -8.55
CA VAL A 444 -5.39 10.02 -7.13
C VAL A 444 -6.22 8.92 -6.46
N ASN A 445 -7.00 8.12 -7.19
CA ASN A 445 -7.76 7.01 -6.60
C ASN A 445 -6.93 5.76 -6.32
N LEU A 446 -5.75 5.62 -6.94
CA LEU A 446 -4.88 4.44 -6.84
C LEU A 446 -3.64 4.70 -5.98
N MET A 447 -3.02 5.87 -6.13
CA MET A 447 -1.75 6.19 -5.48
C MET A 447 -1.97 6.48 -3.99
N PRO A 448 -1.36 5.72 -3.05
CA PRO A 448 -1.56 5.96 -1.62
C PRO A 448 -0.75 7.15 -1.10
N LEU A 449 0.42 7.41 -1.69
CA LEU A 449 1.34 8.47 -1.27
C LEU A 449 0.77 9.87 -1.50
N VAL A 450 1.04 10.77 -0.56
CA VAL A 450 0.85 12.22 -0.70
C VAL A 450 2.05 12.91 -0.04
N GLU A 451 2.70 13.83 -0.75
CA GLU A 451 3.76 14.66 -0.18
C GLU A 451 3.16 15.93 0.43
N ILE A 452 3.44 16.18 1.70
CA ILE A 452 3.08 17.41 2.42
C ILE A 452 4.31 18.29 2.52
N ILE A 453 4.21 19.51 2.00
CA ILE A 453 5.32 20.45 1.92
C ILE A 453 5.00 21.68 2.76
N PRO A 454 5.31 21.69 4.07
CA PRO A 454 5.13 22.86 4.89
C PRO A 454 6.15 23.94 4.51
N THR A 455 5.74 25.20 4.63
CA THR A 455 6.66 26.32 4.69
C THR A 455 7.23 26.46 6.10
N LYS A 456 8.28 27.26 6.26
CA LYS A 456 8.84 27.67 7.56
C LYS A 456 7.81 28.34 8.49
N HIS A 457 6.71 28.84 7.93
CA HIS A 457 5.65 29.51 8.67
C HIS A 457 4.44 28.61 8.96
N THR A 458 4.31 27.47 8.26
CA THR A 458 3.16 26.58 8.39
C THR A 458 3.09 26.03 9.82
N SER A 459 1.93 26.17 10.46
CA SER A 459 1.78 25.69 11.84
C SER A 459 1.74 24.16 11.90
N LYS A 460 2.27 23.62 13.01
CA LYS A 460 2.13 22.19 13.34
C LYS A 460 0.66 21.75 13.38
N GLN A 461 -0.25 22.62 13.80
CA GLN A 461 -1.69 22.36 13.82
C GLN A 461 -2.25 22.13 12.41
N SER A 462 -1.86 22.95 11.44
CA SER A 462 -2.28 22.81 10.04
C SER A 462 -1.76 21.51 9.42
N ILE A 463 -0.48 21.19 9.65
CA ILE A 463 0.14 19.93 9.21
C ILE A 463 -0.64 18.74 9.79
N ASN A 464 -0.88 18.72 11.11
CA ASN A 464 -1.61 17.65 11.78
C ASN A 464 -3.04 17.47 11.25
N LYS A 465 -3.79 18.56 11.04
CA LYS A 465 -5.15 18.51 10.47
C LYS A 465 -5.17 17.91 9.06
N VAL A 466 -4.21 18.31 8.21
CA VAL A 466 -4.10 17.80 6.84
C VAL A 466 -3.68 16.33 6.86
N CYS A 467 -2.70 15.94 7.69
CA CYS A 467 -2.33 14.54 7.90
C CYS A 467 -3.53 13.70 8.32
N GLU A 468 -4.29 14.16 9.33
CA GLU A 468 -5.48 13.47 9.82
C GLU A 468 -6.52 13.27 8.70
N MET A 469 -6.79 14.31 7.91
CA MET A 469 -7.73 14.25 6.78
C MET A 469 -7.28 13.23 5.73
N LEU A 470 -6.00 13.26 5.35
CA LEU A 470 -5.44 12.38 4.32
C LEU A 470 -5.44 10.92 4.77
N ILE A 471 -5.02 10.65 6.02
CA ILE A 471 -5.01 9.30 6.60
C ILE A 471 -6.43 8.73 6.69
N ASN A 472 -7.38 9.54 7.18
CA ASN A 472 -8.80 9.15 7.21
C ASN A 472 -9.39 8.95 5.80
N SER A 473 -8.79 9.55 4.77
CA SER A 473 -9.15 9.36 3.36
C SER A 473 -8.44 8.17 2.70
N GLY A 474 -7.67 7.39 3.45
CA GLY A 474 -6.91 6.25 2.93
C GLY A 474 -5.69 6.64 2.11
N LYS A 475 -5.11 7.81 2.39
CA LYS A 475 -3.80 8.25 1.89
C LYS A 475 -2.76 8.14 2.98
N THR A 476 -1.49 8.09 2.60
CA THR A 476 -0.38 8.09 3.54
C THR A 476 0.49 9.31 3.26
N PRO A 477 0.38 10.35 4.10
CA PRO A 477 1.17 11.55 3.95
C PRO A 477 2.61 11.32 4.40
N ILE A 478 3.55 11.91 3.69
CA ILE A 478 4.93 12.11 4.15
C ILE A 478 5.23 13.61 4.18
N ILE A 479 5.96 14.06 5.19
CA ILE A 479 6.38 15.46 5.30
C ILE A 479 7.71 15.60 4.60
N VAL A 480 7.81 16.52 3.65
CA VAL A 480 9.00 16.77 2.85
C VAL A 480 9.30 18.27 2.80
N GLY A 481 10.58 18.62 2.74
CA GLY A 481 11.04 20.00 2.58
C GLY A 481 10.74 20.55 1.19
N ASP A 482 10.64 21.88 1.10
CA ASP A 482 10.41 22.58 -0.17
C ASP A 482 11.67 22.53 -1.05
N CYS A 483 11.59 21.83 -2.18
CA CYS A 483 12.64 21.80 -3.20
C CYS A 483 12.04 21.50 -4.57
N ALA A 484 12.80 21.80 -5.63
CA ALA A 484 12.37 21.49 -7.00
C ALA A 484 12.18 19.97 -7.17
N GLY A 485 10.95 19.56 -7.50
CA GLY A 485 10.55 18.16 -7.69
C GLY A 485 10.30 17.35 -6.42
N PHE A 486 10.34 17.98 -5.24
CA PHE A 486 10.15 17.33 -3.93
C PHE A 486 11.01 16.06 -3.77
N ILE A 487 10.44 14.93 -3.34
CA ILE A 487 11.19 13.67 -3.22
C ILE A 487 11.02 12.82 -4.47
N VAL A 488 9.78 12.47 -4.83
CA VAL A 488 9.56 11.45 -5.86
C VAL A 488 10.02 11.90 -7.24
N ASN A 489 9.64 13.11 -7.70
CA ASN A 489 10.01 13.55 -9.05
C ASN A 489 11.50 13.86 -9.15
N ARG A 490 12.07 14.46 -8.10
CA ARG A 490 13.49 14.76 -7.99
C ARG A 490 14.37 13.52 -8.13
N ILE A 491 13.96 12.40 -7.53
CA ILE A 491 14.71 11.13 -7.61
C ILE A 491 14.38 10.36 -8.91
N LEU A 492 13.13 10.37 -9.38
CA LEU A 492 12.68 9.58 -10.52
C LEU A 492 13.17 10.12 -11.88
N LEU A 493 13.18 11.44 -12.07
CA LEU A 493 13.50 12.00 -13.39
C LEU A 493 14.96 11.78 -13.82
N PRO A 494 15.98 11.89 -12.96
CA PRO A 494 17.35 11.50 -13.31
C PRO A 494 17.43 10.06 -13.84
N TYR A 495 16.64 9.14 -13.28
CA TYR A 495 16.57 7.76 -13.75
C TYR A 495 15.96 7.62 -15.15
N LEU A 496 14.83 8.29 -15.42
CA LEU A 496 14.21 8.27 -16.75
C LEU A 496 15.12 8.89 -17.81
N ASN A 497 15.80 9.96 -17.41
CA ASN A 497 16.70 10.69 -18.28
C ASN A 497 18.01 9.92 -18.54
N GLU A 498 18.53 9.21 -17.53
CA GLU A 498 19.69 8.32 -17.73
C GLU A 498 19.36 7.15 -18.66
N ALA A 499 18.16 6.59 -18.58
CA ALA A 499 17.70 5.60 -19.57
C ALA A 499 17.70 6.18 -21.00
N ALA A 500 17.30 7.44 -21.18
CA ALA A 500 17.36 8.13 -22.46
C ALA A 500 18.82 8.36 -22.94
N PHE A 501 19.75 8.74 -22.05
CA PHE A 501 21.17 8.83 -22.41
C PHE A 501 21.77 7.47 -22.83
N ILE A 502 21.41 6.38 -22.14
CA ILE A 502 21.82 5.02 -22.54
C ILE A 502 21.30 4.71 -23.94
N LEU A 503 20.05 5.07 -24.25
CA LEU A 503 19.46 4.87 -25.56
C LEU A 503 20.19 5.67 -26.66
N GLU A 504 20.57 6.91 -26.40
CA GLU A 504 21.35 7.75 -27.33
C GLU A 504 22.75 7.17 -27.60
N GLN A 505 23.42 6.66 -26.56
CA GLN A 505 24.77 6.11 -26.67
C GLN A 505 24.81 4.74 -27.37
N GLY A 506 23.73 3.97 -27.26
CA GLY A 506 23.56 2.70 -27.93
C GLY A 506 22.78 1.69 -27.09
N SER A 507 21.53 1.43 -27.44
CA SER A 507 20.75 0.28 -26.97
C SER A 507 19.43 0.19 -27.75
N LYS A 508 18.51 -0.68 -27.31
CA LYS A 508 17.14 -0.75 -27.81
C LYS A 508 16.16 -0.39 -26.71
N ILE A 509 15.07 0.30 -27.07
CA ILE A 509 14.02 0.75 -26.16
C ILE A 509 13.51 -0.43 -25.31
N GLU A 510 13.20 -1.55 -25.96
CA GLU A 510 12.64 -2.75 -25.35
C GLU A 510 13.64 -3.49 -24.48
N ARG A 511 14.93 -3.44 -24.82
CA ARG A 511 15.98 -4.07 -24.00
C ARG A 511 16.09 -3.36 -22.66
N ILE A 512 16.20 -2.03 -22.66
CA ILE A 512 16.26 -1.23 -21.42
C ILE A 512 14.98 -1.44 -20.60
N ASP A 513 13.81 -1.36 -21.24
CA ASP A 513 12.53 -1.58 -20.57
C ASP A 513 12.42 -2.99 -19.96
N SER A 514 12.92 -4.02 -20.65
CA SER A 514 12.92 -5.40 -20.14
C SER A 514 13.84 -5.59 -18.93
N ILE A 515 15.07 -5.06 -18.97
CA ILE A 515 16.04 -5.19 -17.87
C ILE A 515 15.48 -4.57 -16.59
N ILE A 516 14.93 -3.36 -16.69
CA ILE A 516 14.32 -2.66 -15.55
C ILE A 516 13.09 -3.41 -15.02
N LYS A 517 12.28 -3.96 -15.92
CA LYS A 517 11.10 -4.74 -15.51
C LYS A 517 11.50 -6.05 -14.83
N ASP A 518 12.53 -6.72 -15.34
CA ASP A 518 13.09 -7.95 -14.78
C ASP A 518 13.79 -7.71 -13.44
N PHE A 519 14.31 -6.50 -13.19
CA PHE A 519 14.74 -6.08 -11.86
C PHE A 519 13.57 -6.00 -10.87
N GLY A 520 12.37 -5.69 -11.36
CA GLY A 520 11.12 -5.73 -10.59
C GLY A 520 10.28 -4.46 -10.63
N MET A 521 10.71 -3.41 -11.35
CA MET A 521 9.89 -2.20 -11.51
C MET A 521 8.60 -2.53 -12.28
N PRO A 522 7.47 -1.88 -11.98
CA PRO A 522 6.18 -2.20 -12.61
C PRO A 522 6.16 -1.91 -14.12
N MET A 523 6.95 -0.93 -14.56
CA MET A 523 7.10 -0.52 -15.95
C MET A 523 8.57 -0.22 -16.23
N GLY A 524 9.01 -0.48 -17.46
CA GLY A 524 10.28 0.04 -17.95
C GLY A 524 10.25 1.57 -18.09
N PRO A 525 11.41 2.24 -18.10
CA PRO A 525 11.51 3.70 -18.08
C PRO A 525 10.77 4.35 -19.26
N PHE A 526 10.84 3.78 -20.47
CA PHE A 526 10.20 4.38 -21.64
C PHE A 526 8.69 4.18 -21.64
N THR A 527 8.24 3.00 -21.24
CA THR A 527 6.80 2.76 -21.01
C THR A 527 6.23 3.71 -19.95
N LEU A 528 7.00 3.95 -18.88
CA LEU A 528 6.61 4.89 -17.83
C LEU A 528 6.54 6.33 -18.37
N ALA A 529 7.58 6.77 -19.11
CA ALA A 529 7.62 8.09 -19.73
C ALA A 529 6.44 8.32 -20.68
N ASP A 530 6.11 7.36 -21.54
CA ASP A 530 4.96 7.45 -22.45
C ASP A 530 3.62 7.45 -21.73
N THR A 531 3.52 6.75 -20.59
CA THR A 531 2.29 6.68 -19.78
C THR A 531 2.04 7.98 -19.04
N VAL A 532 3.09 8.57 -18.46
CA VAL A 532 3.02 9.87 -17.79
C VAL A 532 2.79 10.99 -18.81
N GLY A 533 3.47 10.91 -19.95
CA GLY A 533 3.48 11.92 -21.00
C GLY A 533 4.82 12.65 -21.06
N ILE A 534 5.43 12.64 -22.24
CA ILE A 534 6.78 13.18 -22.46
C ILE A 534 6.83 14.70 -22.27
N ASP A 535 5.75 15.41 -22.59
CA ASP A 535 5.65 16.86 -22.33
C ASP A 535 5.66 17.23 -20.85
N ILE A 536 5.01 16.42 -20.01
CA ILE A 536 5.02 16.63 -18.56
C ILE A 536 6.42 16.33 -18.03
N GLY A 537 6.99 15.20 -18.43
CA GLY A 537 8.37 14.83 -18.06
C GLY A 537 9.38 15.90 -18.48
N TYR A 538 9.32 16.39 -19.71
CA TYR A 538 10.21 17.42 -20.24
C TYR A 538 10.08 18.75 -19.50
N LYS A 539 8.85 19.19 -19.16
CA LYS A 539 8.63 20.42 -18.38
C LYS A 539 9.24 20.33 -16.98
N VAL A 540 9.01 19.21 -16.29
CA VAL A 540 9.58 19.02 -14.94
C VAL A 540 11.10 18.85 -15.02
N ALA A 541 11.63 18.15 -16.04
CA ALA A 541 13.07 18.03 -16.25
C ALA A 541 13.74 19.39 -16.48
N ASN A 542 13.10 20.33 -17.19
CA ASN A 542 13.59 21.71 -17.30
C ASN A 542 13.65 22.42 -15.95
N ILE A 543 12.62 22.28 -15.11
CA ILE A 543 12.58 22.89 -13.78
C ILE A 543 13.70 22.31 -12.89
N LEU A 544 13.96 21.00 -12.99
CA LEU A 544 15.06 20.36 -12.28
C LEU A 544 16.43 20.80 -12.82
N ASN A 545 16.59 20.92 -14.14
CA ASN A 545 17.82 21.42 -14.74
C ASN A 545 18.09 22.88 -14.35
N GLU A 546 17.07 23.74 -14.36
CA GLU A 546 17.20 25.13 -13.87
C GLU A 546 17.61 25.18 -12.39
N ALA A 547 17.14 24.25 -11.56
CA ALA A 547 17.44 24.20 -10.13
C ALA A 547 18.81 23.58 -9.80
N TYR A 548 19.24 22.56 -10.54
CA TYR A 548 20.40 21.73 -10.20
C TYR A 548 21.52 21.74 -11.26
N GLY A 549 21.30 22.35 -12.43
CA GLY A 549 22.28 22.53 -13.51
C GLY A 549 22.80 21.21 -14.09
N ASP A 550 24.12 21.14 -14.30
CA ASP A 550 24.83 20.00 -14.92
C ASP A 550 24.67 18.66 -14.17
N ARG A 551 24.15 18.68 -12.94
CA ARG A 551 23.74 17.49 -12.18
C ARG A 551 22.50 16.81 -12.77
N MET A 552 21.59 17.58 -13.36
CA MET A 552 20.33 17.10 -13.95
C MET A 552 20.15 17.60 -15.39
N PRO A 553 21.07 17.24 -16.32
CA PRO A 553 20.95 17.63 -17.71
C PRO A 553 19.74 16.93 -18.35
N ILE A 554 19.32 17.36 -19.55
CA ILE A 554 18.21 16.74 -20.28
C ILE A 554 18.76 16.01 -21.51
N ALA A 555 18.36 14.76 -21.73
CA ALA A 555 18.73 14.00 -22.90
C ALA A 555 18.11 14.61 -24.17
N SER A 556 18.91 14.76 -25.23
CA SER A 556 18.51 15.46 -26.46
C SER A 556 17.32 14.81 -27.15
N ILE A 557 17.18 13.48 -27.02
CA ILE A 557 16.08 12.72 -27.59
C ILE A 557 14.74 13.11 -26.97
N ILE A 558 14.70 13.41 -25.68
CA ILE A 558 13.46 13.83 -24.99
C ILE A 558 13.00 15.17 -25.54
N GLU A 559 13.92 16.11 -25.73
CA GLU A 559 13.65 17.41 -26.34
C GLU A 559 13.15 17.26 -27.79
N LYS A 560 13.89 16.50 -28.63
CA LYS A 560 13.49 16.22 -30.02
C LYS A 560 12.09 15.59 -30.12
N MET A 561 11.75 14.69 -29.20
CA MET A 561 10.42 14.05 -29.14
C MET A 561 9.33 15.03 -28.73
N TYR A 562 9.60 15.91 -27.77
CA TYR A 562 8.69 16.97 -27.36
C TYR A 562 8.39 17.93 -28.51
N GLU A 563 9.42 18.38 -29.24
CA GLU A 563 9.28 19.26 -30.41
C GLU A 563 8.46 18.63 -31.54
N LYS A 564 8.59 17.31 -31.75
CA LYS A 564 7.84 16.55 -32.75
C LYS A 564 6.46 16.08 -32.28
N ASN A 565 6.02 16.50 -31.10
CA ASN A 565 4.72 16.14 -30.52
C ASN A 565 4.51 14.62 -30.35
N LEU A 566 5.61 13.88 -30.11
CA LEU A 566 5.60 12.46 -29.73
C LEU A 566 5.40 12.36 -28.22
N LEU A 567 4.15 12.50 -27.76
CA LEU A 567 3.85 12.72 -26.34
C LEU A 567 3.44 11.45 -25.55
N GLY A 568 3.56 10.26 -26.14
CA GLY A 568 3.25 8.98 -25.50
C GLY A 568 1.81 8.50 -25.71
N VAL A 569 1.24 7.83 -24.71
CA VAL A 569 -0.07 7.14 -24.78
C VAL A 569 -1.20 8.07 -25.23
N LYS A 570 -1.16 9.34 -24.82
CA LYS A 570 -2.21 10.33 -25.13
C LYS A 570 -2.27 10.73 -26.61
N THR A 571 -1.12 10.74 -27.30
CA THR A 571 -1.00 10.96 -28.75
C THR A 571 -0.92 9.65 -29.52
N LYS A 572 -0.89 8.51 -28.81
CA LYS A 572 -0.63 7.15 -29.31
C LYS A 572 0.77 6.94 -29.90
N GLU A 573 1.66 7.91 -29.73
CA GLU A 573 3.02 7.90 -30.28
C GLU A 573 3.96 8.59 -29.28
N GLY A 574 4.98 7.85 -28.84
CA GLY A 574 6.06 8.29 -27.96
C GLY A 574 7.31 7.44 -28.23
N PHE A 575 7.97 6.90 -27.21
CA PHE A 575 9.01 5.87 -27.39
C PHE A 575 8.42 4.61 -28.04
N TYR A 576 7.14 4.35 -27.78
CA TYR A 576 6.34 3.33 -28.44
C TYR A 576 5.22 3.95 -29.29
N GLU A 577 4.82 3.23 -30.33
CA GLU A 577 3.56 3.42 -31.06
C GLU A 577 2.49 2.52 -30.44
N TYR A 578 1.30 3.06 -30.18
CA TYR A 578 0.22 2.38 -29.45
C TYR A 578 -0.96 2.06 -30.36
N THR A 579 -1.16 0.77 -30.65
CA THR A 579 -2.30 0.27 -31.43
C THR A 579 -3.26 -0.49 -30.51
N GLY A 580 -4.18 0.24 -29.88
CA GLY A 580 -5.13 -0.34 -28.93
C GLY A 580 -4.44 -0.74 -27.62
N ARG A 581 -4.25 -2.04 -27.39
CA ARG A 581 -3.52 -2.56 -26.21
C ARG A 581 -2.08 -2.94 -26.52
N ASP A 582 -1.76 -3.11 -27.79
CA ASP A 582 -0.44 -3.49 -28.24
C ASP A 582 0.42 -2.24 -28.39
N LYS A 583 1.73 -2.40 -28.18
CA LYS A 583 2.72 -1.35 -28.34
C LYS A 583 3.92 -1.87 -29.11
N TYR A 584 4.47 -1.06 -29.99
CA TYR A 584 5.64 -1.39 -30.80
C TYR A 584 6.67 -0.26 -30.70
N PRO A 585 7.98 -0.54 -30.76
CA PRO A 585 9.00 0.48 -30.69
C PRO A 585 8.81 1.49 -31.82
N ASN A 586 8.87 2.78 -31.50
CA ASN A 586 8.61 3.82 -32.47
C ASN A 586 9.83 4.00 -33.40
N SER A 587 9.61 3.72 -34.69
CA SER A 587 10.66 3.83 -35.71
C SER A 587 11.16 5.28 -35.89
N HIS A 588 10.28 6.27 -35.71
CA HIS A 588 10.65 7.68 -35.75
C HIS A 588 11.64 8.03 -34.65
N VAL A 589 11.47 7.49 -33.43
CA VAL A 589 12.42 7.73 -32.33
C VAL A 589 13.75 7.08 -32.64
N THR A 590 13.76 5.82 -33.09
CA THR A 590 15.01 5.11 -33.41
C THR A 590 15.81 5.77 -34.54
N SER A 591 15.14 6.40 -35.50
CA SER A 591 15.80 7.13 -36.59
C SER A 591 16.37 8.50 -36.18
N MET A 592 15.97 9.02 -35.01
CA MET A 592 16.52 10.27 -34.45
C MET A 592 17.77 10.03 -33.58
N LEU A 593 18.09 8.77 -33.29
CA LEU A 593 19.25 8.41 -32.48
C LEU A 593 20.52 8.48 -33.34
N GLU A 594 21.49 9.25 -32.88
CA GLU A 594 22.87 9.25 -33.39
C GLU A 594 23.58 8.06 -32.76
N ASN A 595 23.23 6.86 -33.21
CA ASN A 595 23.63 5.63 -32.53
C ASN A 595 25.15 5.42 -32.66
N ASN A 596 25.87 5.64 -31.57
CA ASN A 596 27.33 5.46 -31.52
C ASN A 596 27.75 3.98 -31.46
N GLY A 597 26.79 3.05 -31.45
CA GLY A 597 27.05 1.60 -31.48
C GLY A 597 27.68 1.04 -30.20
N LYS A 598 27.64 1.77 -29.07
CA LYS A 598 28.17 1.29 -27.79
C LYS A 598 27.29 0.13 -27.31
N ILE A 599 27.91 -1.00 -26.99
CA ILE A 599 27.21 -2.17 -26.44
C ILE A 599 27.42 -2.15 -24.93
N PHE A 600 26.33 -1.91 -24.20
CA PHE A 600 26.31 -2.05 -22.75
C PHE A 600 25.95 -3.49 -22.36
N ASN A 601 26.55 -3.96 -21.26
CA ASN A 601 26.05 -5.15 -20.57
C ASN A 601 24.79 -4.78 -19.77
N ASP A 602 23.97 -5.77 -19.42
CA ASP A 602 22.67 -5.52 -18.78
C ASP A 602 22.83 -4.95 -17.36
N GLU A 603 23.92 -5.33 -16.68
CA GLU A 603 24.26 -4.87 -15.33
C GLU A 603 24.59 -3.37 -15.32
N GLU A 604 25.40 -2.88 -16.26
CA GLU A 604 25.76 -1.47 -16.38
C GLU A 604 24.52 -0.59 -16.67
N ILE A 605 23.58 -1.08 -17.50
CA ILE A 605 22.31 -0.38 -17.74
C ILE A 605 21.54 -0.24 -16.43
N LEU A 606 21.44 -1.33 -15.66
CA LEU A 606 20.74 -1.35 -14.38
C LEU A 606 21.44 -0.45 -13.35
N GLU A 607 22.75 -0.56 -13.21
CA GLU A 607 23.57 0.23 -12.28
C GLU A 607 23.48 1.72 -12.57
N ARG A 608 23.64 2.15 -13.84
CA ARG A 608 23.54 3.57 -14.21
C ARG A 608 22.18 4.15 -13.84
N CYS A 609 21.11 3.42 -14.16
CA CYS A 609 19.75 3.82 -13.85
C CYS A 609 19.46 3.85 -12.34
N LEU A 610 19.91 2.86 -11.57
CA LEU A 610 19.60 2.78 -10.14
C LEU A 610 20.53 3.64 -9.27
N TYR A 611 21.84 3.67 -9.58
CA TYR A 611 22.81 4.38 -8.75
C TYR A 611 22.64 5.89 -8.85
N ILE A 612 22.18 6.43 -9.98
CA ILE A 612 21.83 7.85 -10.07
C ILE A 612 20.64 8.19 -9.14
N MET A 613 19.65 7.30 -9.01
CA MET A 613 18.56 7.49 -8.05
C MET A 613 19.06 7.43 -6.61
N ILE A 614 19.91 6.45 -6.27
CA ILE A 614 20.47 6.29 -4.93
C ILE A 614 21.30 7.51 -4.56
N ASN A 615 22.12 8.00 -5.48
CA ASN A 615 22.93 9.19 -5.29
C ASN A 615 22.06 10.42 -5.03
N GLU A 616 20.98 10.58 -5.81
CA GLU A 616 20.03 11.68 -5.63
C GLU A 616 19.25 11.58 -4.32
N ALA A 617 18.82 10.38 -3.94
CA ALA A 617 18.19 10.11 -2.65
C ALA A 617 19.12 10.44 -1.46
N SER A 618 20.41 10.10 -1.57
CA SER A 618 21.41 10.49 -0.58
C SER A 618 21.54 12.02 -0.46
N ARG A 619 21.36 12.76 -1.55
CA ARG A 619 21.39 14.24 -1.51
C ARG A 619 20.11 14.82 -0.91
N CYS A 620 18.96 14.19 -1.11
CA CYS A 620 17.73 14.58 -0.41
C CYS A 620 17.86 14.47 1.12
N LEU A 621 18.64 13.50 1.63
CA LEU A 621 18.98 13.41 3.05
C LEU A 621 19.99 14.49 3.46
N GLU A 622 21.06 14.66 2.68
CA GLU A 622 22.09 15.68 2.90
C GLU A 622 21.51 17.10 2.97
N GLU A 623 20.54 17.40 2.11
CA GLU A 623 19.87 18.71 2.01
C GLU A 623 18.68 18.84 2.98
N ASN A 624 18.47 17.87 3.88
CA ASN A 624 17.40 17.83 4.88
C ASN A 624 15.98 18.00 4.27
N ILE A 625 15.76 17.44 3.08
CA ILE A 625 14.42 17.39 2.47
C ILE A 625 13.54 16.40 3.24
N VAL A 626 14.13 15.33 3.75
CA VAL A 626 13.50 14.41 4.70
C VAL A 626 14.51 14.00 5.76
N THR A 627 13.99 13.69 6.95
CA THR A 627 14.83 13.41 8.12
C THR A 627 15.21 11.94 8.28
N GLU A 628 14.49 11.02 7.62
CA GLU A 628 14.67 9.58 7.78
C GLU A 628 14.79 8.90 6.40
N ALA A 629 15.83 8.08 6.21
CA ALA A 629 16.04 7.30 4.99
C ALA A 629 14.83 6.39 4.65
N SER A 630 14.18 5.83 5.68
CA SER A 630 12.99 5.01 5.50
C SER A 630 11.84 5.75 4.82
N VAL A 631 11.71 7.08 5.01
CA VAL A 631 10.67 7.87 4.34
C VAL A 631 10.92 7.91 2.83
N ILE A 632 12.18 8.00 2.39
CA ILE A 632 12.53 7.90 0.97
C ILE A 632 12.18 6.52 0.43
N ASP A 633 12.55 5.45 1.14
CA ASP A 633 12.20 4.09 0.74
C ASP A 633 10.69 3.92 0.55
N PHE A 634 9.90 4.41 1.51
CA PHE A 634 8.44 4.42 1.40
C PHE A 634 7.95 5.22 0.19
N ALA A 635 8.47 6.42 -0.01
CA ALA A 635 8.11 7.30 -1.12
C ALA A 635 8.39 6.65 -2.47
N MET A 636 9.55 6.00 -2.63
CA MET A 636 9.91 5.33 -3.88
C MET A 636 9.08 4.06 -4.10
N ILE A 637 8.82 3.27 -3.06
CA ILE A 637 7.94 2.09 -3.17
C ILE A 637 6.52 2.50 -3.58
N THR A 638 5.95 3.51 -2.93
CA THR A 638 4.54 3.87 -3.11
C THR A 638 4.27 4.89 -4.21
N GLY A 639 5.28 5.70 -4.56
CA GLY A 639 5.22 6.73 -5.58
C GLY A 639 5.68 6.26 -6.96
N THR A 640 6.79 5.50 -7.04
CA THR A 640 7.34 5.02 -8.33
C THR A 640 7.10 3.53 -8.57
N GLY A 641 6.75 2.78 -7.52
CA GLY A 641 6.59 1.34 -7.58
C GLY A 641 7.89 0.58 -7.40
N PHE A 642 8.90 1.17 -6.73
CA PHE A 642 10.14 0.44 -6.41
C PHE A 642 9.81 -0.90 -5.70
N PRO A 643 10.52 -2.01 -6.02
CA PRO A 643 10.15 -3.33 -5.52
C PRO A 643 10.15 -3.42 -3.99
N ALA A 644 8.95 -3.49 -3.38
CA ALA A 644 8.79 -3.49 -1.92
C ALA A 644 9.54 -4.64 -1.22
N TYR A 645 9.61 -5.82 -1.85
CA TYR A 645 10.33 -6.98 -1.30
C TYR A 645 11.85 -6.81 -1.29
N LYS A 646 12.38 -5.79 -1.99
CA LYS A 646 13.79 -5.36 -1.89
C LYS A 646 14.00 -4.24 -0.85
N GLY A 647 12.98 -3.90 -0.05
CA GLY A 647 13.06 -2.99 1.10
C GLY A 647 12.88 -1.51 0.78
N GLY A 648 13.27 -1.08 -0.42
CA GLY A 648 13.27 0.32 -0.83
C GLY A 648 14.59 0.69 -1.50
N LEU A 649 14.69 1.90 -2.04
CA LEU A 649 15.84 2.33 -2.83
C LEU A 649 17.15 2.36 -2.00
N LEU A 650 17.11 2.94 -0.80
CA LEU A 650 18.25 3.07 0.10
C LEU A 650 18.51 1.78 0.87
N SER A 651 17.47 1.06 1.29
CA SER A 651 17.63 -0.29 1.86
C SER A 651 18.31 -1.24 0.85
N TYR A 652 17.95 -1.16 -0.43
CA TYR A 652 18.62 -1.90 -1.52
C TYR A 652 20.07 -1.44 -1.73
N ALA A 653 20.36 -0.14 -1.58
CA ALA A 653 21.72 0.38 -1.64
C ALA A 653 22.61 -0.20 -0.55
N ASN A 654 22.10 -0.31 0.69
CA ASN A 654 22.80 -0.95 1.80
C ASN A 654 23.10 -2.42 1.49
N GLU A 655 22.16 -3.13 0.86
CA GLU A 655 22.35 -4.54 0.47
C GLU A 655 23.47 -4.72 -0.58
N ILE A 656 23.56 -3.84 -1.57
CA ILE A 656 24.65 -3.86 -2.56
C ILE A 656 26.00 -3.52 -1.92
N GLY A 657 25.98 -2.64 -0.92
CA GLY A 657 27.14 -2.06 -0.27
C GLY A 657 27.50 -0.71 -0.85
N LEU A 658 27.50 0.32 0.01
CA LEU A 658 27.71 1.72 -0.40
C LEU A 658 29.08 1.98 -1.03
N LYS A 659 30.10 1.21 -0.63
CA LYS A 659 31.44 1.29 -1.24
C LYS A 659 31.41 0.94 -2.73
N ASN A 660 30.72 -0.13 -3.09
CA ASN A 660 30.59 -0.58 -4.49
C ASN A 660 29.88 0.50 -5.32
N ILE A 661 28.79 1.05 -4.77
CA ILE A 661 28.03 2.13 -5.40
C ILE A 661 28.90 3.37 -5.60
N LEU A 662 29.66 3.78 -4.58
CA LEU A 662 30.54 4.94 -4.66
C LEU A 662 31.63 4.76 -5.73
N GLU A 663 32.23 3.58 -5.82
CA GLU A 663 33.23 3.25 -6.84
C GLU A 663 32.64 3.28 -8.25
N SER A 664 31.46 2.70 -8.46
CA SER A 664 30.73 2.76 -9.74
C SER A 664 30.33 4.18 -10.12
N LEU A 665 29.84 4.99 -9.17
CA LEU A 665 29.51 6.40 -9.41
C LEU A 665 30.74 7.21 -9.82
N ARG A 666 31.89 7.03 -9.17
CA ARG A 666 33.16 7.68 -9.56
C ARG A 666 33.64 7.24 -10.94
N LYS A 667 33.42 5.98 -11.32
CA LYS A 667 33.71 5.49 -12.67
C LYS A 667 32.78 6.16 -13.69
N PHE A 668 31.48 6.18 -13.42
CA PHE A 668 30.48 6.81 -14.29
C PHE A 668 30.66 8.32 -14.40
N GLU A 669 31.10 9.00 -13.35
CA GLU A 669 31.46 10.42 -13.39
C GLU A 669 32.58 10.69 -14.41
N LYS A 670 33.61 9.85 -14.45
CA LYS A 670 34.71 9.97 -15.42
C LYS A 670 34.28 9.67 -16.85
N GLU A 671 33.42 8.68 -17.04
CA GLU A 671 33.00 8.23 -18.38
C GLU A 671 31.87 9.08 -18.97
N TYR A 672 30.98 9.58 -18.13
CA TYR A 672 29.71 10.17 -18.55
C TYR A 672 29.50 11.60 -18.03
N GLY A 673 30.31 12.09 -17.10
CA GLY A 673 30.31 13.48 -16.65
C GLY A 673 29.64 13.72 -15.29
N GLU A 674 29.47 14.99 -14.93
CA GLU A 674 29.18 15.44 -13.56
C GLU A 674 27.86 14.95 -12.96
N ARG A 675 26.88 14.54 -13.78
CA ARG A 675 25.61 13.99 -13.26
C ARG A 675 25.76 12.75 -12.38
N PHE A 676 26.89 12.03 -12.50
CA PHE A 676 27.21 10.88 -11.64
C PHE A 676 28.10 11.24 -10.45
N LYS A 677 28.46 12.50 -10.27
CA LYS A 677 29.27 12.96 -9.14
C LYS A 677 28.65 12.49 -7.82
N PRO A 678 29.36 11.69 -7.00
CA PRO A 678 28.84 11.23 -5.72
C PRO A 678 28.43 12.39 -4.81
N SER A 679 27.37 12.18 -4.04
CA SER A 679 26.97 13.08 -2.96
C SER A 679 28.00 13.08 -1.84
N ASN A 680 28.11 14.18 -1.08
CA ASN A 680 29.09 14.17 0.01
C ASN A 680 28.61 13.26 1.14
N LEU A 681 27.30 13.13 1.34
CA LEU A 681 26.78 12.19 2.34
C LEU A 681 27.16 10.74 2.02
N LEU A 682 27.02 10.30 0.76
CA LEU A 682 27.42 8.94 0.37
C LEU A 682 28.92 8.71 0.59
N VAL A 683 29.75 9.72 0.30
CA VAL A 683 31.20 9.65 0.57
C VAL A 683 31.47 9.50 2.06
N LYS A 684 30.85 10.36 2.90
CA LYS A 684 30.99 10.31 4.37
C LYS A 684 30.56 8.97 4.96
N LEU A 685 29.43 8.43 4.51
CA LEU A 685 28.93 7.12 4.96
C LEU A 685 29.97 6.02 4.71
N VAL A 686 30.58 6.00 3.52
CA VAL A 686 31.62 5.02 3.19
C VAL A 686 32.90 5.25 4.01
N GLU A 687 33.26 6.49 4.28
CA GLU A 687 34.45 6.84 5.09
C GLU A 687 34.29 6.45 6.57
N GLU A 688 33.10 6.60 7.14
CA GLU A 688 32.79 6.27 8.53
C GLU A 688 32.36 4.80 8.72
N TYR A 689 32.36 3.99 7.65
CA TYR A 689 31.88 2.60 7.66
C TYR A 689 30.42 2.45 8.12
N GLU A 690 29.59 3.45 7.81
CA GLU A 690 28.16 3.49 8.10
C GLU A 690 27.32 3.32 6.82
N ASP A 691 26.02 3.12 7.01
CA ASP A 691 25.03 2.99 5.94
C ASP A 691 23.79 3.87 6.19
N PHE A 692 22.79 3.83 5.29
CA PHE A 692 21.59 4.67 5.44
C PHE A 692 20.71 4.30 6.64
N GLU A 693 20.98 3.19 7.34
CA GLU A 693 20.28 2.82 8.58
C GLU A 693 21.07 3.19 9.83
N THR A 694 22.40 3.10 9.77
CA THR A 694 23.31 3.28 10.91
C THR A 694 23.85 4.71 11.01
N GLY A 695 24.04 5.40 9.90
CA GLY A 695 24.69 6.71 9.86
C GLY A 695 23.79 7.92 10.02
N GLU A 696 22.62 7.76 10.67
CA GLU A 696 21.59 8.80 10.76
C GLU A 696 22.09 10.14 11.34
N SER A 697 23.11 10.09 12.20
CA SER A 697 23.79 11.28 12.75
C SER A 697 24.54 12.11 11.72
N LEU A 698 24.86 11.57 10.55
CA LEU A 698 25.63 12.28 9.52
C LEU A 698 24.80 13.28 8.71
N TRP A 699 23.46 13.22 8.78
CA TRP A 699 22.56 14.16 8.08
C TRP A 699 21.46 14.75 8.96
N LYS A 700 21.20 14.21 10.16
CA LYS A 700 20.32 14.86 11.14
C LYS A 700 21.07 15.97 11.86
N HIS A 701 20.79 17.22 11.48
CA HIS A 701 21.33 18.43 12.09
C HIS A 701 20.27 19.25 12.82
#